data_AF-A0A925T3I6-F1
#
_entry.id   AF-A0A925T3I6-F1
#
_cell.length_a   1.000
_cell.length_b   1.000
_cell.length_c   1.000
_cell.angle_alpha   90.00
_cell.angle_beta   90.00
_cell.angle_gamma   90.00
#
_symmetry.space_group_name_H-M   'P 1'
#
loop_
_entity.id
_entity.type
_entity.pdbx_description
1 polymer ?
#
loop_
_entity_poly.entity_id
_entity_poly.type
_entity_poly.pdbx_seq_one_letter_code
_entity_poly.pdbx_strand_id
1 'polypeptide(L)'
;MHKQDESKAGKNGGTRQLFKSMFGFSWAQSLFGVKQFSVLLTPGCAGGGFDEVAQAMEAELSEPAKSFFRVGDRLQRETVDVLCSSSSGFRSGNAAQASGQAEHTPDQSMAGTPPGSPGSSFTPANPSISDVPAYRVSSGRLDKSSFVVLGEGLAAGMGDFTLSEDTQRQSFPSQMARQMQTDLPQAEIQPPGICYPIGFNRPPVLVPQPLQSTVFKSIPPVPVRNLSVPGFTAKDALGLRPGQPLIRRESHKLTALNLTLGVLHIARGDVGMPPTQLEYALACRPTFALICLGYSEALAASVKGDADLLPRVESFRGDYSRLIKALRGVGAEVLVLTIPDPLDTAYFATVPMASKILKLEPTIIPALYGVDADDLVTVHGLNEIGFQLFGKTIGPLPQNAILSRGPAQQVSRRVAELNDAIFSAARDHGAQVYDLCALFRRLKTESFNTGTRVLTAEYLGGFYSLNGYYPGATGHAIIASELLQALNLNYGSDFPRPNITSVSQTDPVASYQQAEGPCWTMADLPASPPVVQAPADGDYAVGGSASAIIGPLPSGWEALGSPAGEASASLRLPPNLEQTLPLSKAASYFGDGIGAVNCRDQQGIQFGSCGSWLFGGLAMVDSHLSGNLRIRFTPPQNNVTRFEISFEGGFVGDDAVLTTPQYFKMWFKQARVDEAPGLVSSGNLNLASGLISDLQVYAAYSSTALFALVGSNPNWPRVPITFRMESSQQYYGSAWAEFEQRDDGLLDFTFYGSMFAPVGPGIRWPLNFVGPSGQFATIPAAGTVMHPHLHLSTKEPAGGGECPDIPFNTVQELTLFTHNSSFGDAFTLHAPQLGGKATGRSHLLGRALVQYGVRSGNTVPVAVFALNPGGVMEEMEPSPISQVFPGRLYAGPVGFDEILRFPLRSYSLDDLAIIDDPFDISVGAVDLRSGRFVNKLLHRGFINQDLIFALLRVEPRTPGSSFNFRGPAVLEKGADGGTVFRFLGEVFIPYPEGFLFPNPNLTTGFPAGADSRLDPFLWLHAISDRRAGEYVKTGEGKNIVSSVGEQFSYRYSIPNDPAKRAAMFEYENHSQQGKFRMHSLAWVGFSNSKRSQRKSDSRKSVGYDTLSFTCFGVWSKDGVNTLLQASAQFSTSPERPYVGIQVASGVVSNVNTKPPNIENAMP
;
A
#
# COMPACT_ATOMS: atom_id res chain seq x y z
N MET A 1 59.90 -39.50 12.49
CA MET A 1 60.90 -39.22 13.53
C MET A 1 61.08 -37.71 13.59
N HIS A 2 60.31 -37.04 14.44
CA HIS A 2 60.64 -36.70 15.85
C HIS A 2 61.46 -35.42 15.91
N LYS A 3 61.20 -34.39 16.73
CA LYS A 3 60.34 -34.06 17.90
C LYS A 3 60.76 -32.59 18.26
N GLN A 4 60.06 -31.69 18.96
CA GLN A 4 58.77 -31.65 19.66
C GLN A 4 58.48 -30.18 20.06
N ASP A 5 57.22 -29.78 19.93
CA ASP A 5 56.52 -28.65 20.57
C ASP A 5 56.25 -28.95 22.06
N GLU A 6 55.97 -27.93 22.89
CA GLU A 6 54.62 -27.72 23.47
C GLU A 6 54.51 -26.50 24.41
N SER A 7 53.41 -25.74 24.26
CA SER A 7 52.92 -24.76 25.22
C SER A 7 51.40 -24.83 25.39
N LYS A 8 50.96 -24.90 26.65
CA LYS A 8 49.78 -24.28 27.31
C LYS A 8 48.35 -24.51 26.77
N ALA A 9 47.53 -25.05 27.69
CA ALA A 9 46.07 -25.05 27.68
C ALA A 9 45.48 -24.10 28.74
N GLY A 10 44.28 -23.53 28.47
CA GLY A 10 43.26 -23.21 29.50
C GLY A 10 42.64 -21.79 29.51
N LYS A 11 41.43 -21.65 28.94
CA LYS A 11 40.21 -20.95 29.46
C LYS A 11 39.29 -20.42 28.32
N ASN A 12 38.26 -21.18 27.95
CA ASN A 12 37.10 -20.74 27.17
C ASN A 12 35.84 -21.25 27.90
N GLY A 13 35.00 -20.35 28.43
CA GLY A 13 33.78 -20.72 29.18
C GLY A 13 32.81 -19.58 29.49
N GLY A 14 33.27 -18.33 29.58
CA GLY A 14 32.43 -17.17 29.95
C GLY A 14 31.48 -16.67 28.85
N THR A 15 31.85 -16.81 27.57
CA THR A 15 31.09 -16.25 26.44
C THR A 15 29.82 -17.04 26.14
N ARG A 16 29.83 -18.36 26.35
CA ARG A 16 28.69 -19.26 26.05
C ARG A 16 27.52 -19.07 27.02
N GLN A 17 27.79 -18.81 28.31
CA GLN A 17 26.75 -18.52 29.30
C GLN A 17 26.13 -17.12 29.10
N LEU A 18 26.92 -16.13 28.67
CA LEU A 18 26.44 -14.79 28.37
C LEU A 18 25.48 -14.76 27.16
N PHE A 19 25.80 -15.50 26.09
CA PHE A 19 24.95 -15.62 24.90
C PHE A 19 23.66 -16.42 25.14
N LYS A 20 23.70 -17.49 25.96
CA LYS A 20 22.47 -18.18 26.40
C LYS A 20 21.55 -17.27 27.21
N SER A 21 22.12 -16.45 28.10
CA SER A 21 21.38 -15.56 28.99
C SER A 21 20.72 -14.39 28.25
N MET A 22 21.39 -13.79 27.25
CA MET A 22 20.83 -12.67 26.47
C MET A 22 19.63 -13.07 25.59
N PHE A 23 19.64 -14.26 24.98
CA PHE A 23 18.53 -14.72 24.14
C PHE A 23 17.32 -15.24 24.95
N GLY A 24 17.54 -15.79 26.15
CA GLY A 24 16.45 -16.14 27.07
C GLY A 24 15.72 -14.89 27.60
N PHE A 25 16.46 -13.81 27.86
CA PHE A 25 15.92 -12.54 28.37
C PHE A 25 15.00 -11.84 27.34
N SER A 26 15.32 -11.94 26.04
CA SER A 26 14.53 -11.34 24.95
C SER A 26 13.11 -11.95 24.81
N TRP A 27 12.95 -13.25 25.09
CA TRP A 27 11.64 -13.91 25.05
C TRP A 27 10.83 -13.67 26.33
N ALA A 28 11.47 -13.64 27.50
CA ALA A 28 10.79 -13.36 28.76
C ALA A 28 10.21 -11.93 28.83
N GLN A 29 10.91 -10.93 28.26
CA GLN A 29 10.38 -9.57 28.10
C GLN A 29 9.23 -9.46 27.09
N SER A 30 9.18 -10.36 26.10
CA SER A 30 8.14 -10.33 25.05
C SER A 30 6.79 -10.89 25.50
N LEU A 31 6.75 -11.65 26.62
CA LEU A 31 5.53 -12.29 27.13
C LEU A 31 4.94 -11.66 28.41
N PHE A 32 5.72 -10.90 29.19
CA PHE A 32 5.24 -10.33 30.46
C PHE A 32 5.63 -8.87 30.66
N GLY A 33 4.63 -7.99 30.59
CA GLY A 33 4.75 -6.57 30.90
C GLY A 33 5.10 -6.32 32.36
N VAL A 34 5.93 -5.31 32.59
CA VAL A 34 6.53 -4.95 33.87
C VAL A 34 5.47 -4.65 34.94
N LYS A 35 5.28 -5.56 35.89
CA LYS A 35 4.95 -5.22 37.28
C LYS A 35 5.63 -6.22 38.23
N GLN A 36 6.36 -5.64 39.19
CA GLN A 36 7.14 -6.27 40.27
C GLN A 36 8.60 -6.66 39.92
N PHE A 37 9.46 -5.65 39.82
CA PHE A 37 10.92 -5.78 39.91
C PHE A 37 11.50 -4.81 40.95
N SER A 38 10.91 -4.76 42.14
CA SER A 38 11.36 -3.86 43.23
C SER A 38 11.83 -4.57 44.51
N VAL A 39 11.98 -5.89 44.51
CA VAL A 39 12.60 -6.60 45.64
C VAL A 39 13.58 -7.62 45.10
N LEU A 40 14.87 -7.28 45.14
CA LEU A 40 16.07 -8.15 45.19
C LEU A 40 17.24 -7.45 44.50
N LEU A 41 17.79 -6.43 45.16
CA LEU A 41 19.14 -5.96 44.90
C LEU A 41 19.96 -6.16 46.19
N THR A 42 20.79 -7.21 46.18
CA THR A 42 22.00 -7.27 47.01
C THR A 42 23.16 -7.76 46.15
N PRO A 43 24.35 -7.14 46.22
CA PRO A 43 25.45 -7.44 45.31
C PRO A 43 26.31 -8.59 45.86
N GLY A 44 26.37 -9.70 45.12
CA GLY A 44 27.33 -10.78 45.36
C GLY A 44 26.91 -12.09 44.69
N CYS A 45 27.84 -12.69 43.94
CA CYS A 45 27.77 -13.99 43.23
C CYS A 45 27.15 -13.98 41.81
N ALA A 46 28.04 -13.79 40.83
CA ALA A 46 27.81 -14.17 39.44
C ALA A 46 27.88 -15.70 39.29
N GLY A 47 26.83 -16.32 38.76
CA GLY A 47 26.89 -17.71 38.27
C GLY A 47 25.63 -18.58 38.41
N GLY A 48 24.64 -18.20 39.24
CA GLY A 48 23.46 -19.07 39.50
C GLY A 48 22.09 -18.38 39.55
N GLY A 49 22.03 -17.04 39.50
CA GLY A 49 20.81 -16.29 39.85
C GLY A 49 19.66 -16.28 38.83
N PHE A 50 19.81 -16.85 37.63
CA PHE A 50 18.77 -16.74 36.58
C PHE A 50 17.95 -18.03 36.38
N ASP A 51 18.52 -19.20 36.66
CA ASP A 51 17.77 -20.47 36.63
C ASP A 51 16.77 -20.56 37.80
N GLU A 52 17.10 -19.98 38.95
CA GLU A 52 16.18 -19.84 40.09
C GLU A 52 15.01 -18.88 39.77
N VAL A 53 15.24 -17.85 38.95
CA VAL A 53 14.20 -16.92 38.48
C VAL A 53 13.26 -17.60 37.49
N ALA A 54 13.79 -18.42 36.58
CA ALA A 54 12.96 -19.20 35.65
C ALA A 54 12.08 -20.24 36.39
N GLN A 55 12.62 -20.93 37.40
CA GLN A 55 11.84 -21.89 38.22
C GLN A 55 10.79 -21.22 39.10
N ALA A 56 11.09 -20.06 39.68
CA ALA A 56 10.12 -19.28 40.46
C ALA A 56 9.00 -18.71 39.57
N MET A 57 9.31 -18.29 38.35
CA MET A 57 8.32 -17.80 37.37
C MET A 57 7.43 -18.91 36.80
N GLU A 58 7.97 -20.13 36.63
CA GLU A 58 7.20 -21.29 36.17
C GLU A 58 6.11 -21.70 37.18
N ALA A 59 6.35 -21.51 38.48
CA ALA A 59 5.43 -21.86 39.56
C ALA A 59 4.13 -21.03 39.57
N GLU A 60 4.15 -19.82 39.00
CA GLU A 60 3.02 -18.86 38.97
C GLU A 60 2.14 -18.99 37.69
N LEU A 61 2.48 -19.89 36.76
CA LEU A 61 1.79 -20.05 35.47
C LEU A 61 0.62 -21.07 35.53
N SER A 62 -0.36 -20.93 34.63
CA SER A 62 -1.38 -21.96 34.39
C SER A 62 -0.80 -23.16 33.62
N GLU A 63 -1.36 -24.37 33.80
CA GLU A 63 -0.81 -25.63 33.23
C GLU A 63 -0.59 -25.61 31.69
N PRO A 64 -1.45 -25.00 30.86
CA PRO A 64 -1.17 -24.88 29.43
C PRO A 64 0.07 -24.02 29.14
N ALA A 65 0.29 -22.94 29.89
CA ALA A 65 1.42 -22.03 29.73
C ALA A 65 2.75 -22.65 30.22
N LYS A 66 2.71 -23.45 31.29
CA LYS A 66 3.88 -24.22 31.78
C LYS A 66 4.40 -25.19 30.72
N SER A 67 3.50 -25.86 29.99
CA SER A 67 3.87 -26.77 28.91
C SER A 67 4.60 -26.05 27.76
N PHE A 68 4.13 -24.87 27.36
CA PHE A 68 4.79 -24.06 26.33
C PHE A 68 6.13 -23.50 26.78
N PHE A 69 6.23 -23.05 28.03
CA PHE A 69 7.47 -22.54 28.62
C PHE A 69 8.57 -23.61 28.65
N ARG A 70 8.24 -24.85 29.06
CA ARG A 70 9.18 -25.98 29.09
C ARG A 70 9.63 -26.44 27.71
N VAL A 71 8.78 -26.33 26.69
CA VAL A 71 9.13 -26.67 25.31
C VAL A 71 10.08 -25.62 24.72
N GLY A 72 9.84 -24.33 24.98
CA GLY A 72 10.72 -23.23 24.54
C GLY A 72 12.10 -23.28 25.18
N ASP A 73 12.19 -23.47 26.50
CA ASP A 73 13.46 -23.55 27.24
C ASP A 73 14.32 -24.75 26.80
N ARG A 74 13.70 -25.89 26.49
CA ARG A 74 14.40 -27.08 25.98
C ARG A 74 14.96 -26.86 24.57
N LEU A 75 14.20 -26.23 23.66
CA LEU A 75 14.62 -25.95 22.29
C LEU A 75 15.82 -24.97 22.24
N GLN A 76 15.88 -24.04 23.19
CA GLN A 76 16.92 -23.00 23.27
C GLN A 76 18.26 -23.56 23.74
N ARG A 77 18.25 -24.46 24.73
CA ARG A 77 19.48 -25.11 25.25
C ARG A 77 20.14 -25.98 24.19
N GLU A 78 19.34 -26.65 23.36
CA GLU A 78 19.81 -27.50 22.26
C GLU A 78 20.38 -26.68 21.09
N THR A 79 19.75 -25.56 20.74
CA THR A 79 20.16 -24.71 19.59
C THR A 79 21.50 -24.00 19.82
N VAL A 80 21.77 -23.50 21.04
CA VAL A 80 23.03 -22.81 21.36
C VAL A 80 24.23 -23.78 21.47
N ASP A 81 23.96 -25.04 21.79
CA ASP A 81 25.01 -26.07 21.85
C ASP A 81 25.45 -26.54 20.45
N VAL A 82 24.55 -26.51 19.47
CA VAL A 82 24.87 -26.75 18.05
C VAL A 82 25.70 -25.60 17.46
N LEU A 83 25.36 -24.35 17.77
CA LEU A 83 26.05 -23.15 17.25
C LEU A 83 27.49 -22.98 17.74
N CYS A 84 27.84 -23.49 18.93
CA CYS A 84 29.20 -23.39 19.46
C CYS A 84 30.15 -24.51 18.99
N SER A 85 29.64 -25.55 18.31
CA SER A 85 30.46 -26.69 17.86
C SER A 85 30.97 -26.57 16.41
N SER A 86 30.52 -25.56 15.66
CA SER A 86 30.82 -25.42 14.21
C SER A 86 31.92 -24.41 13.85
N SER A 87 32.70 -23.91 14.81
CA SER A 87 33.76 -22.91 14.55
C SER A 87 35.15 -23.39 14.99
N SER A 88 35.77 -24.29 14.21
CA SER A 88 37.22 -24.48 14.21
C SER A 88 37.71 -25.18 12.93
N GLY A 89 38.34 -24.41 12.03
CA GLY A 89 39.31 -24.94 11.06
C GLY A 89 39.13 -24.55 9.59
N PHE A 90 39.75 -23.44 9.16
CA PHE A 90 40.19 -23.25 7.77
C PHE A 90 41.63 -22.70 7.78
N ARG A 91 42.57 -23.47 7.23
CA ARG A 91 43.90 -23.05 6.76
C ARG A 91 44.13 -23.68 5.38
N SER A 92 44.63 -22.87 4.44
CA SER A 92 45.03 -23.22 3.05
C SER A 92 46.17 -24.26 3.02
N GLY A 93 46.44 -25.05 1.98
CA GLY A 93 45.93 -25.21 0.61
C GLY A 93 46.79 -26.26 -0.13
N ASN A 94 46.54 -26.40 -1.44
CA ASN A 94 47.24 -27.18 -2.49
C ASN A 94 46.75 -28.59 -2.87
N ALA A 95 46.84 -28.78 -4.19
CA ALA A 95 46.20 -29.77 -5.06
C ALA A 95 46.91 -31.12 -5.14
N ALA A 96 46.17 -32.19 -5.47
CA ALA A 96 46.44 -33.14 -6.55
C ALA A 96 45.51 -34.39 -6.48
N GLN A 97 44.96 -34.74 -7.65
CA GLN A 97 44.78 -36.08 -8.24
C GLN A 97 44.14 -37.27 -7.45
N ALA A 98 43.06 -37.76 -8.07
CA ALA A 98 42.86 -39.13 -8.59
C ALA A 98 42.45 -40.30 -7.67
N SER A 99 41.26 -40.84 -8.01
CA SER A 99 40.91 -42.25 -8.29
C SER A 99 40.95 -43.36 -7.22
N GLY A 100 39.89 -44.20 -7.23
CA GLY A 100 39.88 -45.63 -6.86
C GLY A 100 38.93 -45.95 -5.69
N GLN A 101 37.71 -46.43 -5.94
CA GLN A 101 37.29 -47.86 -6.03
C GLN A 101 37.46 -48.65 -4.71
N ALA A 102 36.35 -49.02 -4.06
CA ALA A 102 35.75 -50.38 -4.00
C ALA A 102 36.47 -51.26 -2.94
N GLU A 103 35.87 -52.07 -2.07
CA GLU A 103 34.69 -52.94 -2.17
C GLU A 103 34.49 -53.65 -0.78
N HIS A 104 33.30 -54.25 -0.58
CA HIS A 104 32.97 -55.41 0.29
C HIS A 104 32.66 -55.32 1.83
N THR A 105 31.38 -55.55 2.11
CA THR A 105 30.65 -56.18 3.26
C THR A 105 31.06 -57.66 3.52
N PRO A 106 30.57 -58.42 4.55
CA PRO A 106 29.41 -58.23 5.47
C PRO A 106 29.61 -58.63 6.97
N ASP A 107 28.59 -58.37 7.81
CA ASP A 107 27.81 -59.36 8.62
C ASP A 107 27.44 -58.98 10.10
N GLN A 108 26.12 -59.10 10.36
CA GLN A 108 25.36 -59.46 11.60
C GLN A 108 25.39 -58.70 12.96
N SER A 109 24.26 -58.01 13.20
CA SER A 109 23.26 -58.21 14.28
C SER A 109 23.32 -57.44 15.63
N MET A 110 22.11 -57.03 16.05
CA MET A 110 21.60 -56.74 17.41
C MET A 110 21.58 -55.29 17.94
N ALA A 111 20.34 -54.76 17.97
CA ALA A 111 19.70 -53.97 19.04
C ALA A 111 20.13 -52.52 19.37
N GLY A 112 19.31 -51.57 18.90
CA GLY A 112 18.62 -50.59 19.78
C GLY A 112 19.26 -49.21 20.03
N THR A 113 18.95 -48.19 19.22
CA THR A 113 18.96 -46.75 19.60
C THR A 113 18.29 -45.86 18.52
N PRO A 114 17.74 -44.67 18.85
CA PRO A 114 16.89 -43.82 17.98
C PRO A 114 17.65 -43.06 16.87
N PRO A 115 16.96 -42.41 15.92
CA PRO A 115 17.53 -41.94 14.66
C PRO A 115 18.37 -40.66 14.81
N GLY A 116 19.52 -40.64 14.16
CA GLY A 116 20.34 -39.45 13.97
C GLY A 116 19.76 -38.53 12.89
N SER A 117 19.71 -37.25 13.20
CA SER A 117 19.54 -36.16 12.25
C SER A 117 20.89 -35.76 11.64
N PRO A 118 20.92 -35.40 10.34
CA PRO A 118 21.71 -34.27 9.89
C PRO A 118 20.79 -33.18 9.33
N GLY A 119 20.86 -32.00 9.96
CA GLY A 119 20.30 -30.77 9.42
C GLY A 119 21.24 -30.17 8.38
N SER A 120 20.73 -29.98 7.16
CA SER A 120 21.22 -28.98 6.21
C SER A 120 20.16 -27.88 6.09
N SER A 121 20.58 -26.64 6.31
CA SER A 121 20.05 -25.38 5.76
C SER A 121 18.62 -25.40 5.20
N PHE A 122 17.64 -24.90 5.97
CA PHE A 122 16.35 -24.49 5.45
C PHE A 122 16.47 -23.13 4.77
N THR A 123 16.85 -23.13 3.50
CA THR A 123 16.20 -22.26 2.50
C THR A 123 14.75 -22.71 2.39
N PRO A 124 13.75 -21.84 2.21
CA PRO A 124 12.45 -22.28 1.71
C PRO A 124 12.64 -22.67 0.24
N ALA A 125 13.18 -23.87 0.02
CA ALA A 125 12.98 -24.58 -1.21
C ALA A 125 11.46 -24.81 -1.35
N ASN A 126 10.97 -24.74 -2.59
CA ASN A 126 9.78 -25.46 -3.04
C ASN A 126 9.63 -26.78 -2.25
N PRO A 127 8.42 -27.26 -1.93
CA PRO A 127 8.26 -28.64 -1.50
C PRO A 127 8.90 -29.51 -2.59
N SER A 128 10.08 -30.05 -2.31
CA SER A 128 10.72 -31.04 -3.14
C SER A 128 9.86 -32.28 -2.99
N ILE A 129 9.01 -32.50 -4.00
CA ILE A 129 8.47 -33.81 -4.31
C ILE A 129 9.67 -34.69 -4.64
N SER A 130 10.28 -35.29 -3.63
CA SER A 130 11.33 -36.30 -3.80
C SER A 130 10.93 -37.48 -2.95
N ASP A 131 10.02 -38.27 -3.54
CA ASP A 131 9.94 -39.74 -3.50
C ASP A 131 8.57 -40.27 -4.00
N VAL A 132 7.85 -39.47 -4.80
CA VAL A 132 6.90 -40.00 -5.79
C VAL A 132 7.64 -39.93 -7.13
N PRO A 133 7.76 -41.02 -7.91
CA PRO A 133 8.34 -40.93 -9.25
C PRO A 133 7.57 -39.86 -10.02
N ALA A 134 8.25 -38.78 -10.40
CA ALA A 134 7.63 -37.70 -11.15
C ALA A 134 7.04 -38.30 -12.43
N TYR A 135 5.72 -38.41 -12.49
CA TYR A 135 5.03 -38.93 -13.66
C TYR A 135 5.41 -38.01 -14.83
N ARG A 136 6.19 -38.55 -15.76
CA ARG A 136 6.63 -37.82 -16.94
C ARG A 136 5.44 -37.76 -17.88
N VAL A 137 4.89 -36.57 -18.08
CA VAL A 137 3.74 -36.38 -18.98
C VAL A 137 4.21 -36.49 -20.44
N SER A 138 3.55 -37.35 -21.22
CA SER A 138 3.70 -37.46 -22.66
C SER A 138 3.06 -36.27 -23.36
N SER A 139 3.86 -35.57 -24.18
CA SER A 139 3.34 -34.50 -25.04
C SER A 139 2.72 -35.02 -26.34
N GLY A 140 2.70 -36.34 -26.56
CA GLY A 140 2.30 -36.91 -27.85
C GLY A 140 3.09 -36.27 -29.00
N ARG A 141 2.38 -35.67 -29.96
CA ARG A 141 2.96 -34.93 -31.10
C ARG A 141 3.25 -33.44 -30.83
N LEU A 142 2.90 -32.89 -29.68
CA LEU A 142 3.10 -31.47 -29.37
C LEU A 142 4.54 -31.21 -28.89
N ASP A 143 5.25 -30.27 -29.52
CA ASP A 143 6.49 -29.72 -28.98
C ASP A 143 6.16 -28.53 -28.05
N LYS A 144 6.45 -28.71 -26.76
CA LYS A 144 6.19 -27.72 -25.69
C LYS A 144 7.46 -27.06 -25.15
N SER A 145 8.60 -27.25 -25.79
CA SER A 145 9.90 -26.74 -25.32
C SER A 145 9.97 -25.21 -25.22
N SER A 146 9.20 -24.51 -26.06
CA SER A 146 8.99 -23.06 -25.98
C SER A 146 7.50 -22.74 -26.09
N PHE A 147 6.83 -22.72 -24.93
CA PHE A 147 5.44 -22.29 -24.81
C PHE A 147 5.36 -20.78 -24.62
N VAL A 148 4.66 -20.08 -25.52
CA VAL A 148 4.50 -18.62 -25.50
C VAL A 148 3.02 -18.24 -25.57
N VAL A 149 2.62 -17.22 -24.82
CA VAL A 149 1.23 -16.74 -24.78
C VAL A 149 1.19 -15.29 -25.25
N LEU A 150 0.37 -15.02 -26.26
CA LEU A 150 0.01 -13.67 -26.69
C LEU A 150 -1.43 -13.42 -26.23
N GLY A 151 -1.64 -12.39 -25.43
CA GLY A 151 -2.99 -12.14 -24.94
C GLY A 151 -3.20 -10.82 -24.24
N GLU A 152 -4.37 -10.73 -23.61
CA GLU A 152 -4.83 -9.58 -22.84
C GLU A 152 -5.11 -9.95 -21.38
N GLY A 153 -5.96 -9.20 -20.66
CA GLY A 153 -6.17 -9.33 -19.22
C GLY A 153 -6.59 -10.73 -18.74
N LEU A 154 -7.37 -11.49 -19.53
CA LEU A 154 -7.78 -12.84 -19.17
C LEU A 154 -6.59 -13.82 -19.16
N ALA A 155 -5.69 -13.73 -20.14
CA ALA A 155 -4.50 -14.56 -20.20
C ALA A 155 -3.37 -14.07 -19.28
N ALA A 156 -3.37 -12.78 -18.93
CA ALA A 156 -2.49 -12.23 -17.91
C ALA A 156 -2.88 -12.70 -16.50
N GLY A 157 -4.14 -13.04 -16.27
CA GLY A 157 -4.67 -13.39 -14.94
C GLY A 157 -5.05 -12.15 -14.13
N MET A 158 -5.75 -11.18 -14.74
CA MET A 158 -6.35 -10.06 -14.01
C MET A 158 -7.28 -10.58 -12.89
N GLY A 159 -7.09 -10.07 -11.67
CA GLY A 159 -7.94 -10.38 -10.52
C GLY A 159 -9.17 -9.47 -10.41
N ASP A 160 -9.59 -9.19 -9.17
CA ASP A 160 -10.72 -8.31 -8.86
C ASP A 160 -10.58 -6.96 -9.53
N PHE A 161 -9.53 -6.20 -9.19
CA PHE A 161 -9.32 -4.86 -9.75
C PHE A 161 -7.90 -4.59 -10.23
N THR A 162 -6.94 -5.48 -9.99
CA THR A 162 -5.55 -5.30 -10.40
C THR A 162 -4.94 -6.59 -10.95
N LEU A 163 -3.82 -6.45 -11.65
CA LEU A 163 -2.91 -7.54 -12.00
C LEU A 163 -1.81 -7.61 -10.93
N SER A 164 -1.69 -8.74 -10.25
CA SER A 164 -0.64 -9.00 -9.27
C SER A 164 -0.08 -10.42 -9.43
N GLU A 165 1.06 -10.69 -8.81
CA GLU A 165 1.71 -12.01 -8.84
C GLU A 165 0.78 -13.11 -8.32
N ASP A 166 -0.06 -12.81 -7.32
CA ASP A 166 -1.04 -13.73 -6.75
C ASP A 166 -2.02 -14.25 -7.81
N THR A 167 -2.48 -13.37 -8.70
CA THR A 167 -3.47 -13.71 -9.73
C THR A 167 -2.80 -14.21 -11.00
N GLN A 168 -1.64 -13.65 -11.37
CA GLN A 168 -0.81 -14.10 -12.50
C GLN A 168 -0.41 -15.56 -12.35
N ARG A 169 -0.01 -15.98 -11.14
CA ARG A 169 0.36 -17.37 -10.85
C ARG A 169 -0.81 -18.34 -10.99
N GLN A 170 -2.05 -17.87 -10.89
CA GLN A 170 -3.26 -18.69 -11.02
C GLN A 170 -3.91 -18.61 -12.40
N SER A 171 -3.38 -17.80 -13.32
CA SER A 171 -3.89 -17.67 -14.69
C SER A 171 -3.97 -19.01 -15.42
N PHE A 172 -4.94 -19.16 -16.34
CA PHE A 172 -5.12 -20.42 -17.06
C PHE A 172 -3.86 -20.85 -17.84
N PRO A 173 -3.04 -19.95 -18.45
CA PRO A 173 -1.81 -20.38 -19.09
C PRO A 173 -0.76 -20.88 -18.07
N SER A 174 -0.67 -20.28 -16.88
CA SER A 174 0.21 -20.77 -15.82
C SER A 174 -0.24 -22.14 -15.30
N GLN A 175 -1.55 -22.38 -15.17
CA GLN A 175 -2.08 -23.70 -14.83
C GLN A 175 -1.73 -24.73 -15.91
N MET A 176 -1.90 -24.38 -17.19
CA MET A 176 -1.51 -25.25 -18.31
C MET A 176 -0.02 -25.58 -18.29
N ALA A 177 0.84 -24.57 -18.10
CA ALA A 177 2.29 -24.75 -18.07
C ALA A 177 2.73 -25.74 -16.97
N ARG A 178 2.12 -25.62 -15.77
CA ARG A 178 2.35 -26.57 -14.66
C ARG A 178 1.98 -28.01 -15.04
N GLN A 179 0.79 -28.22 -15.62
CA GLN A 179 0.34 -29.57 -16.01
C GLN A 179 1.13 -30.14 -17.19
N MET A 180 1.53 -29.28 -18.13
CA MET A 180 2.38 -29.66 -19.25
C MET A 180 3.83 -29.90 -18.84
N GLN A 181 4.25 -29.55 -17.62
CA GLN A 181 5.66 -29.57 -17.19
C GLN A 181 6.56 -28.76 -18.14
N THR A 182 6.17 -27.51 -18.45
CA THR A 182 6.95 -26.57 -19.26
C THR A 182 7.06 -25.20 -18.58
N ASP A 183 8.11 -24.46 -18.89
CA ASP A 183 8.38 -23.15 -18.31
C ASP A 183 7.54 -22.05 -18.97
N LEU A 184 6.90 -21.22 -18.13
CA LEU A 184 6.21 -20.01 -18.55
C LEU A 184 6.61 -18.84 -17.64
N PRO A 185 7.81 -18.26 -17.81
CA PRO A 185 8.23 -17.10 -17.03
C PRO A 185 7.30 -15.90 -17.24
N GLN A 186 7.00 -15.17 -16.18
CA GLN A 186 6.09 -14.02 -16.19
C GLN A 186 6.77 -12.81 -15.53
N ALA A 187 6.37 -11.60 -15.93
CA ALA A 187 6.72 -10.37 -15.22
C ALA A 187 5.77 -10.25 -14.02
N GLU A 188 6.12 -10.91 -12.91
CA GLU A 188 5.29 -10.99 -11.71
C GLU A 188 5.27 -9.66 -10.96
N ILE A 189 4.09 -9.04 -10.88
CA ILE A 189 3.91 -7.70 -10.31
C ILE A 189 3.53 -7.83 -8.85
N GLN A 190 4.33 -7.24 -7.96
CA GLN A 190 4.07 -7.31 -6.53
C GLN A 190 2.70 -6.67 -6.18
N PRO A 191 1.92 -7.23 -5.25
CA PRO A 191 0.77 -6.56 -4.66
C PRO A 191 1.15 -5.17 -4.14
N PRO A 192 0.31 -4.13 -4.35
CA PRO A 192 -1.11 -4.18 -4.72
C PRO A 192 -1.41 -4.38 -6.22
N GLY A 193 -0.37 -4.45 -7.06
CA GLY A 193 -0.51 -4.67 -8.50
C GLY A 193 -0.72 -3.38 -9.30
N ILE A 194 -0.98 -3.54 -10.59
CA ILE A 194 -1.27 -2.44 -11.53
C ILE A 194 -2.49 -2.77 -12.38
N CYS A 195 -2.85 -1.85 -13.27
CA CYS A 195 -4.01 -1.93 -14.16
C CYS A 195 -5.34 -1.89 -13.41
N TYR A 196 -6.39 -1.59 -14.17
CA TYR A 196 -7.77 -1.58 -13.67
C TYR A 196 -8.73 -2.17 -14.71
N PRO A 197 -9.76 -2.90 -14.25
CA PRO A 197 -10.77 -3.48 -15.13
C PRO A 197 -11.53 -2.40 -15.92
N ILE A 198 -11.96 -2.77 -17.12
CA ILE A 198 -12.81 -1.94 -17.97
C ILE A 198 -14.17 -1.74 -17.27
N GLY A 199 -14.64 -0.50 -17.25
CA GLY A 199 -15.90 -0.15 -16.60
C GLY A 199 -15.79 0.25 -15.14
N PHE A 200 -14.62 0.17 -14.52
CA PHE A 200 -14.40 0.61 -13.14
C PHE A 200 -13.56 1.89 -13.08
N ASN A 201 -13.58 2.56 -11.92
CA ASN A 201 -12.77 3.75 -11.67
C ASN A 201 -11.29 3.45 -11.90
N ARG A 202 -10.60 4.38 -12.58
CA ARG A 202 -9.18 4.25 -12.93
C ARG A 202 -8.39 5.30 -12.16
N PRO A 203 -7.85 4.99 -10.98
CA PRO A 203 -6.95 5.90 -10.29
C PRO A 203 -5.67 6.13 -11.13
N PRO A 204 -4.86 7.14 -10.80
CA PRO A 204 -3.58 7.36 -11.46
C PRO A 204 -2.69 6.10 -11.42
N VAL A 205 -1.76 6.00 -12.36
CA VAL A 205 -0.72 4.96 -12.30
C VAL A 205 0.27 5.35 -11.21
N LEU A 206 0.28 4.58 -10.12
CA LEU A 206 1.11 4.80 -8.94
C LEU A 206 2.16 3.71 -8.87
N VAL A 207 3.44 4.08 -8.92
CA VAL A 207 4.53 3.11 -8.98
C VAL A 207 5.79 3.64 -8.29
N PRO A 208 6.21 3.08 -7.13
CA PRO A 208 5.50 2.07 -6.33
C PRO A 208 4.33 2.65 -5.53
N GLN A 209 3.48 1.79 -4.97
CA GLN A 209 2.27 2.11 -4.19
C GLN A 209 2.50 1.92 -2.68
N PRO A 210 1.61 2.44 -1.79
CA PRO A 210 1.62 2.06 -0.38
C PRO A 210 1.57 0.55 -0.20
N LEU A 211 2.25 0.03 0.83
CA LEU A 211 2.41 -1.41 1.12
C LEU A 211 3.20 -2.21 0.06
N GLN A 212 3.70 -1.55 -0.99
CA GLN A 212 4.56 -2.15 -2.00
C GLN A 212 6.03 -1.89 -1.67
N SER A 213 6.86 -2.93 -1.60
CA SER A 213 8.31 -2.73 -1.38
C SER A 213 9.02 -2.34 -2.67
N THR A 214 8.55 -2.84 -3.81
CA THR A 214 8.99 -2.50 -5.18
C THR A 214 7.95 -3.06 -6.20
N VAL A 215 8.08 -2.75 -7.49
CA VAL A 215 7.10 -3.18 -8.52
C VAL A 215 7.20 -4.67 -8.84
N PHE A 216 8.43 -5.15 -8.88
CA PHE A 216 8.78 -6.56 -9.07
C PHE A 216 9.68 -6.95 -7.92
N LYS A 217 9.58 -8.19 -7.40
CA LYS A 217 10.59 -8.70 -6.47
C LYS A 217 12.01 -8.53 -7.03
N SER A 218 12.17 -8.76 -8.33
CA SER A 218 13.33 -8.31 -9.08
C SER A 218 12.96 -8.15 -10.54
N ILE A 219 13.65 -7.25 -11.25
CA ILE A 219 13.50 -7.16 -12.70
C ILE A 219 13.81 -8.55 -13.28
N PRO A 220 12.92 -9.14 -14.10
CA PRO A 220 13.08 -10.51 -14.57
C PRO A 220 14.47 -10.70 -15.21
N PRO A 221 15.28 -11.68 -14.77
CA PRO A 221 16.62 -11.86 -15.31
C PRO A 221 16.60 -12.41 -16.75
N VAL A 222 15.50 -13.07 -17.12
CA VAL A 222 15.28 -13.72 -18.42
C VAL A 222 14.02 -13.16 -19.11
N PRO A 223 13.94 -13.26 -20.45
CA PRO A 223 12.73 -12.92 -21.19
C PRO A 223 11.50 -13.70 -20.68
N VAL A 224 10.37 -13.00 -20.57
CA VAL A 224 9.09 -13.60 -20.19
C VAL A 224 8.46 -14.33 -21.36
N ARG A 225 7.56 -15.28 -21.09
CA ARG A 225 6.84 -16.06 -22.11
C ARG A 225 5.32 -15.99 -22.00
N ASN A 226 4.78 -15.54 -20.87
CA ASN A 226 3.43 -14.97 -20.86
C ASN A 226 3.54 -13.48 -21.22
N LEU A 227 3.25 -13.17 -22.49
CA LEU A 227 3.37 -11.82 -23.05
C LEU A 227 2.07 -11.03 -22.93
N SER A 228 1.11 -11.52 -22.15
CA SER A 228 -0.23 -10.96 -22.07
C SER A 228 -0.23 -9.59 -21.38
N VAL A 229 -0.84 -8.59 -22.03
CA VAL A 229 -0.90 -7.21 -21.52
C VAL A 229 -2.36 -6.79 -21.34
N PRO A 230 -2.83 -6.49 -20.13
CA PRO A 230 -4.21 -6.05 -19.91
C PRO A 230 -4.62 -4.86 -20.81
N GLY A 231 -5.78 -4.98 -21.46
CA GLY A 231 -6.30 -3.95 -22.37
C GLY A 231 -5.76 -4.02 -23.81
N PHE A 232 -4.95 -5.02 -24.16
CA PHE A 232 -4.49 -5.21 -25.54
C PHE A 232 -5.62 -5.67 -26.47
N THR A 233 -5.66 -5.02 -27.64
CA THR A 233 -6.46 -5.44 -28.79
C THR A 233 -5.66 -6.34 -29.72
N ALA A 234 -6.32 -7.01 -30.68
CA ALA A 234 -5.60 -7.76 -31.72
C ALA A 234 -4.65 -6.88 -32.54
N LYS A 235 -5.06 -5.63 -32.77
CA LYS A 235 -4.26 -4.62 -33.47
C LYS A 235 -3.05 -4.16 -32.63
N ASP A 236 -3.22 -3.98 -31.32
CA ASP A 236 -2.13 -3.60 -30.42
C ASP A 236 -1.02 -4.65 -30.43
N ALA A 237 -1.38 -5.94 -30.43
CA ALA A 237 -0.41 -7.05 -30.48
C ALA A 237 0.54 -6.99 -31.70
N LEU A 238 0.08 -6.39 -32.80
CA LEU A 238 0.83 -6.25 -34.05
C LEU A 238 1.62 -4.94 -34.16
N GLY A 239 1.17 -3.87 -33.49
CA GLY A 239 1.65 -2.52 -33.78
C GLY A 239 2.06 -1.68 -32.58
N LEU A 240 1.55 -1.96 -31.38
CA LEU A 240 1.85 -1.17 -30.19
C LEU A 240 3.18 -1.65 -29.58
N ARG A 241 4.04 -0.70 -29.22
CA ARG A 241 5.40 -0.95 -28.74
C ARG A 241 5.66 -0.27 -27.40
N PRO A 242 6.49 -0.86 -26.55
CA PRO A 242 7.00 -0.18 -25.37
C PRO A 242 7.69 1.14 -25.72
N GLY A 243 7.75 2.06 -24.75
CA GLY A 243 8.42 3.34 -24.93
C GLY A 243 8.65 4.06 -23.60
N GLN A 244 9.63 4.96 -23.58
CA GLN A 244 9.98 5.71 -22.37
C GLN A 244 8.99 6.87 -22.10
N PRO A 245 8.81 7.32 -20.85
CA PRO A 245 9.35 6.73 -19.62
C PRO A 245 8.74 5.35 -19.31
N LEU A 246 9.43 4.53 -18.51
CA LEU A 246 8.95 3.20 -18.10
C LEU A 246 7.52 3.28 -17.51
N ILE A 247 7.28 4.26 -16.62
CA ILE A 247 5.98 4.52 -16.02
C ILE A 247 5.26 5.61 -16.80
N ARG A 248 4.17 5.22 -17.48
CA ARG A 248 3.32 6.08 -18.32
C ARG A 248 2.09 6.48 -17.52
N ARG A 249 2.23 7.56 -16.74
CA ARG A 249 1.24 8.00 -15.73
C ARG A 249 -0.17 8.24 -16.28
N GLU A 250 -0.27 8.53 -17.57
CA GLU A 250 -1.50 8.74 -18.31
C GLU A 250 -2.21 7.45 -18.76
N SER A 251 -1.54 6.30 -18.70
CA SER A 251 -2.06 5.05 -19.26
C SER A 251 -1.55 3.81 -18.53
N HIS A 252 -2.48 3.15 -17.83
CA HIS A 252 -2.29 1.80 -17.29
C HIS A 252 -1.86 0.80 -18.36
N LYS A 253 -2.47 0.86 -19.55
CA LYS A 253 -2.14 -0.03 -20.67
C LYS A 253 -0.69 0.13 -21.13
N LEU A 254 -0.22 1.37 -21.27
CA LEU A 254 1.16 1.63 -21.70
C LEU A 254 2.18 1.30 -20.61
N THR A 255 1.83 1.53 -19.34
CA THR A 255 2.67 1.12 -18.22
C THR A 255 2.77 -0.41 -18.13
N ALA A 256 1.66 -1.13 -18.28
CA ALA A 256 1.65 -2.59 -18.34
C ALA A 256 2.47 -3.13 -19.52
N LEU A 257 2.29 -2.55 -20.71
CA LEU A 257 3.11 -2.87 -21.88
C LEU A 257 4.61 -2.70 -21.60
N ASN A 258 4.99 -1.58 -21.00
CA ASN A 258 6.36 -1.30 -20.63
C ASN A 258 6.89 -2.30 -19.60
N LEU A 259 6.11 -2.62 -18.57
CA LEU A 259 6.53 -3.55 -17.51
C LEU A 259 6.59 -5.01 -17.98
N THR A 260 5.73 -5.42 -18.93
CA THR A 260 5.69 -6.79 -19.45
C THR A 260 6.67 -7.01 -20.60
N LEU A 261 6.69 -6.14 -21.62
CA LEU A 261 7.47 -6.34 -22.85
C LEU A 261 8.69 -5.42 -22.96
N GLY A 262 8.69 -4.29 -22.23
CA GLY A 262 9.71 -3.24 -22.37
C GLY A 262 10.77 -3.19 -21.27
N VAL A 263 10.52 -3.77 -20.09
CA VAL A 263 11.30 -3.47 -18.88
C VAL A 263 12.77 -3.81 -19.05
N LEU A 264 13.08 -4.96 -19.65
CA LEU A 264 14.47 -5.36 -19.92
C LEU A 264 15.16 -4.40 -20.87
N HIS A 265 14.51 -4.06 -21.99
CA HIS A 265 15.04 -3.16 -23.00
C HIS A 265 15.28 -1.75 -22.43
N ILE A 266 14.30 -1.23 -21.68
CA ILE A 266 14.36 0.10 -21.06
C ILE A 266 15.41 0.10 -19.94
N ALA A 267 15.39 -0.86 -19.02
CA ALA A 267 16.30 -0.89 -17.88
C ALA A 267 17.76 -1.14 -18.30
N ARG A 268 18.03 -1.87 -19.40
CA ARG A 268 19.39 -2.12 -19.92
C ARG A 268 19.89 -1.05 -20.90
N GLY A 269 19.00 -0.19 -21.40
CA GLY A 269 19.36 0.81 -22.40
C GLY A 269 19.69 0.20 -23.77
N ASP A 270 19.02 -0.90 -24.11
CA ASP A 270 19.23 -1.61 -25.37
C ASP A 270 18.95 -0.68 -26.57
N VAL A 271 19.81 -0.72 -27.59
CA VAL A 271 19.65 0.09 -28.79
C VAL A 271 18.67 -0.57 -29.75
N GLY A 272 17.77 0.23 -30.33
CA GLY A 272 16.83 -0.22 -31.35
C GLY A 272 15.37 -0.01 -30.94
N MET A 273 14.47 -0.54 -31.75
CA MET A 273 13.03 -0.44 -31.49
C MET A 273 12.59 -1.61 -30.60
N PRO A 274 11.93 -1.36 -29.45
CA PRO A 274 11.42 -2.45 -28.62
C PRO A 274 10.32 -3.22 -29.38
N PRO A 275 10.21 -4.54 -29.17
CA PRO A 275 9.34 -5.39 -29.97
C PRO A 275 7.85 -5.15 -29.66
N THR A 276 6.99 -5.42 -30.65
CA THR A 276 5.56 -5.64 -30.41
C THR A 276 5.32 -6.98 -29.69
N GLN A 277 4.09 -7.27 -29.26
CA GLN A 277 3.77 -8.56 -28.65
C GLN A 277 4.08 -9.73 -29.59
N LEU A 278 3.74 -9.62 -30.88
CA LEU A 278 4.07 -10.64 -31.88
C LEU A 278 5.58 -10.78 -32.09
N GLU A 279 6.30 -9.68 -32.25
CA GLU A 279 7.74 -9.73 -32.48
C GLU A 279 8.50 -10.30 -31.28
N TYR A 280 8.07 -9.98 -30.06
CA TYR A 280 8.61 -10.56 -28.84
C TYR A 280 8.36 -12.07 -28.84
N ALA A 281 7.12 -12.50 -29.16
CA ALA A 281 6.80 -13.91 -29.25
C ALA A 281 7.70 -14.66 -30.23
N LEU A 282 7.93 -14.10 -31.43
CA LEU A 282 8.81 -14.70 -32.44
C LEU A 282 10.27 -14.75 -31.97
N ALA A 283 10.75 -13.72 -31.25
CA ALA A 283 12.09 -13.71 -30.67
C ALA A 283 12.30 -14.81 -29.62
N CYS A 284 11.24 -15.24 -28.93
CA CYS A 284 11.26 -16.40 -28.02
C CYS A 284 11.37 -17.75 -28.75
N ARG A 285 11.31 -17.79 -30.10
CA ARG A 285 11.33 -19.01 -30.93
C ARG A 285 10.30 -20.04 -30.43
N PRO A 286 9.00 -19.74 -30.54
CA PRO A 286 7.97 -20.57 -29.96
C PRO A 286 7.88 -21.90 -30.73
N THR A 287 7.68 -22.99 -30.01
CA THR A 287 7.29 -24.29 -30.58
C THR A 287 5.80 -24.55 -30.36
N PHE A 288 5.22 -23.93 -29.34
CA PHE A 288 3.78 -23.83 -29.11
C PHE A 288 3.39 -22.41 -28.70
N ALA A 289 2.40 -21.83 -29.37
CA ALA A 289 1.89 -20.50 -29.11
C ALA A 289 0.37 -20.50 -28.85
N LEU A 290 -0.06 -19.77 -27.83
CA LEU A 290 -1.47 -19.55 -27.52
C LEU A 290 -1.84 -18.08 -27.76
N ILE A 291 -2.94 -17.84 -28.48
CA ILE A 291 -3.48 -16.49 -28.76
C ILE A 291 -4.83 -16.31 -28.05
N CYS A 292 -4.91 -15.32 -27.15
CA CYS A 292 -6.11 -14.94 -26.41
C CYS A 292 -6.31 -13.41 -26.48
N LEU A 293 -6.84 -12.92 -27.60
CA LEU A 293 -7.02 -11.48 -27.90
C LEU A 293 -8.48 -11.18 -28.29
N GLY A 294 -8.85 -9.89 -28.29
CA GLY A 294 -10.19 -9.42 -28.67
C GLY A 294 -11.19 -9.25 -27.52
N TYR A 295 -10.99 -9.92 -26.38
CA TYR A 295 -11.89 -9.79 -25.22
C TYR A 295 -11.90 -8.39 -24.61
N SER A 296 -10.76 -7.69 -24.59
CA SER A 296 -10.67 -6.29 -24.16
C SER A 296 -11.55 -5.34 -25.01
N GLU A 297 -11.67 -5.59 -26.32
CA GLU A 297 -12.52 -4.80 -27.24
C GLU A 297 -14.00 -5.10 -26.98
N ALA A 298 -14.34 -6.37 -26.80
CA ALA A 298 -15.69 -6.80 -26.45
C ALA A 298 -16.16 -6.24 -25.11
N LEU A 299 -15.31 -6.26 -24.07
CA LEU A 299 -15.60 -5.65 -22.76
C LEU A 299 -15.85 -4.15 -22.89
N ALA A 300 -15.00 -3.43 -23.63
CA ALA A 300 -15.17 -1.98 -23.83
C ALA A 300 -16.49 -1.64 -24.52
N ALA A 301 -16.85 -2.40 -25.56
CA ALA A 301 -18.13 -2.26 -26.27
C ALA A 301 -19.33 -2.57 -25.37
N SER A 302 -19.27 -3.67 -24.62
CA SER A 302 -20.38 -4.12 -23.77
C SER A 302 -20.65 -3.16 -22.61
N VAL A 303 -19.59 -2.75 -21.89
CA VAL A 303 -19.69 -1.85 -20.74
C VAL A 303 -20.24 -0.47 -21.14
N LYS A 304 -19.91 0.01 -22.35
CA LYS A 304 -20.39 1.29 -22.87
C LYS A 304 -21.72 1.19 -23.63
N GLY A 305 -22.20 -0.03 -23.90
CA GLY A 305 -23.36 -0.26 -24.76
C GLY A 305 -23.16 0.27 -26.18
N ASP A 306 -21.95 0.13 -26.72
CA ASP A 306 -21.58 0.69 -28.02
C ASP A 306 -20.82 -0.34 -28.87
N ALA A 307 -21.54 -0.92 -29.83
CA ALA A 307 -21.01 -1.94 -30.73
C ALA A 307 -20.02 -1.39 -31.77
N ASP A 308 -19.95 -0.08 -31.98
CA ASP A 308 -18.99 0.55 -32.91
C ASP A 308 -17.57 0.59 -32.36
N LEU A 309 -17.40 0.32 -31.05
CA LEU A 309 -16.10 0.13 -30.43
C LEU A 309 -15.44 -1.21 -30.80
N LEU A 310 -16.21 -2.17 -31.34
CA LEU A 310 -15.66 -3.41 -31.90
C LEU A 310 -15.07 -3.17 -33.29
N PRO A 311 -13.92 -3.77 -33.61
CA PRO A 311 -13.28 -3.59 -34.91
C PRO A 311 -14.15 -4.10 -36.06
N ARG A 312 -13.92 -3.58 -37.27
CA ARG A 312 -14.55 -4.12 -38.49
C ARG A 312 -14.04 -5.54 -38.72
N VAL A 313 -14.93 -6.43 -39.15
CA VAL A 313 -14.66 -7.87 -39.28
C VAL A 313 -13.49 -8.13 -40.21
N GLU A 314 -13.42 -7.43 -41.34
CA GLU A 314 -12.36 -7.58 -42.33
C GLU A 314 -10.99 -7.19 -41.76
N SER A 315 -10.92 -6.06 -41.04
CA SER A 315 -9.67 -5.62 -40.41
C SER A 315 -9.22 -6.57 -39.31
N PHE A 316 -10.16 -7.03 -38.49
CA PHE A 316 -9.89 -7.94 -37.38
C PHE A 316 -9.41 -9.31 -37.89
N ARG A 317 -10.06 -9.85 -38.92
CA ARG A 317 -9.63 -11.06 -39.61
C ARG A 317 -8.23 -10.90 -40.17
N GLY A 318 -7.94 -9.77 -40.81
CA GLY A 318 -6.61 -9.45 -41.34
C GLY A 318 -5.54 -9.43 -40.26
N ASP A 319 -5.83 -8.87 -39.09
CA ASP A 319 -4.94 -8.85 -37.93
C ASP A 319 -4.67 -10.27 -37.42
N TYR A 320 -5.71 -11.09 -37.21
CA TYR A 320 -5.57 -12.49 -36.80
C TYR A 320 -4.79 -13.34 -37.82
N SER A 321 -5.08 -13.18 -39.11
CA SER A 321 -4.33 -13.87 -40.16
C SER A 321 -2.84 -13.56 -40.09
N ARG A 322 -2.46 -12.30 -39.81
CA ARG A 322 -1.05 -11.91 -39.64
C ARG A 322 -0.41 -12.55 -38.41
N LEU A 323 -1.09 -12.54 -37.26
CA LEU A 323 -0.60 -13.17 -36.03
C LEU A 323 -0.34 -14.66 -36.24
N ILE A 324 -1.35 -15.39 -36.74
CA ILE A 324 -1.29 -16.84 -36.92
C ILE A 324 -0.23 -17.21 -37.96
N LYS A 325 -0.25 -16.55 -39.13
CA LYS A 325 0.69 -16.83 -40.21
C LYS A 325 2.14 -16.64 -39.78
N ALA A 326 2.44 -15.59 -39.00
CA ALA A 326 3.80 -15.33 -38.53
C ALA A 326 4.30 -16.43 -37.58
N LEU A 327 3.48 -16.87 -36.64
CA LEU A 327 3.83 -17.94 -35.69
C LEU A 327 3.95 -19.31 -36.37
N ARG A 328 3.03 -19.65 -37.28
CA ARG A 328 3.13 -20.87 -38.09
C ARG A 328 4.35 -20.84 -39.03
N GLY A 329 4.71 -19.66 -39.52
CA GLY A 329 5.87 -19.45 -40.39
C GLY A 329 7.22 -19.79 -39.73
N VAL A 330 7.31 -19.74 -38.40
CA VAL A 330 8.49 -20.20 -37.64
C VAL A 330 8.37 -21.64 -37.13
N GLY A 331 7.32 -22.35 -37.53
CA GLY A 331 7.08 -23.76 -37.20
C GLY A 331 6.35 -24.02 -35.88
N ALA A 332 5.86 -22.98 -35.19
CA ALA A 332 5.14 -23.14 -33.93
C ALA A 332 3.77 -23.78 -34.16
N GLU A 333 3.33 -24.70 -33.31
CA GLU A 333 1.91 -25.05 -33.20
C GLU A 333 1.14 -23.89 -32.59
N VAL A 334 -0.03 -23.55 -33.14
CA VAL A 334 -0.81 -22.37 -32.72
C VAL A 334 -2.20 -22.79 -32.28
N LEU A 335 -2.55 -22.44 -31.04
CA LEU A 335 -3.90 -22.54 -30.48
C LEU A 335 -4.49 -21.14 -30.30
N VAL A 336 -5.66 -20.90 -30.88
CA VAL A 336 -6.38 -19.63 -30.80
C VAL A 336 -7.65 -19.81 -29.98
N LEU A 337 -7.91 -18.87 -29.08
CA LEU A 337 -9.15 -18.83 -28.31
C LEU A 337 -10.13 -17.84 -28.95
N THR A 338 -11.38 -18.25 -29.13
CA THR A 338 -12.47 -17.33 -29.50
C THR A 338 -12.74 -16.33 -28.37
N ILE A 339 -13.35 -15.19 -28.69
CA ILE A 339 -13.71 -14.14 -27.73
C ILE A 339 -14.96 -14.57 -26.93
N PRO A 340 -14.90 -14.63 -25.59
CA PRO A 340 -16.10 -14.76 -24.77
C PRO A 340 -17.04 -13.57 -24.98
N ASP A 341 -18.34 -13.81 -25.02
CA ASP A 341 -19.32 -12.72 -24.98
C ASP A 341 -19.40 -12.17 -23.56
N PRO A 342 -19.08 -10.87 -23.31
CA PRO A 342 -19.17 -10.31 -21.97
C PRO A 342 -20.57 -10.40 -21.36
N LEU A 343 -21.64 -10.44 -22.17
CA LEU A 343 -23.02 -10.60 -21.70
C LEU A 343 -23.32 -12.02 -21.15
N ASP A 344 -22.40 -12.96 -21.36
CA ASP A 344 -22.45 -14.30 -20.77
C ASP A 344 -21.70 -14.39 -19.42
N THR A 345 -21.14 -13.29 -18.93
CA THR A 345 -20.47 -13.20 -17.61
C THR A 345 -21.38 -12.65 -16.51
N ALA A 346 -20.91 -12.66 -15.27
CA ALA A 346 -21.62 -12.08 -14.13
C ALA A 346 -21.65 -10.54 -14.10
N TYR A 347 -20.96 -9.84 -15.02
CA TYR A 347 -21.04 -8.37 -15.08
C TYR A 347 -22.44 -7.88 -15.43
N PHE A 348 -23.18 -8.66 -16.22
CA PHE A 348 -24.53 -8.33 -16.67
C PHE A 348 -25.52 -9.37 -16.14
N ALA A 349 -26.49 -8.90 -15.34
CA ALA A 349 -27.56 -9.71 -14.81
C ALA A 349 -28.88 -9.38 -15.51
N THR A 350 -29.65 -10.40 -15.89
CA THR A 350 -31.06 -10.19 -16.27
C THR A 350 -31.85 -9.67 -15.06
N VAL A 351 -32.98 -8.98 -15.29
CA VAL A 351 -33.82 -8.48 -14.18
C VAL A 351 -34.18 -9.56 -13.14
N PRO A 352 -34.55 -10.81 -13.53
CA PRO A 352 -34.77 -11.89 -12.56
C PRO A 352 -33.52 -12.27 -11.77
N MET A 353 -32.35 -12.30 -12.43
CA MET A 353 -31.08 -12.61 -11.78
C MET A 353 -30.67 -11.51 -10.80
N ALA A 354 -30.79 -10.25 -11.22
CA ALA A 354 -30.54 -9.09 -10.37
C ALA A 354 -31.45 -9.11 -9.14
N SER A 355 -32.74 -9.40 -9.32
CA SER A 355 -33.71 -9.52 -8.21
C SER A 355 -33.31 -10.61 -7.23
N LYS A 356 -32.86 -11.77 -7.72
CA LYS A 356 -32.35 -12.87 -6.89
C LYS A 356 -31.12 -12.44 -6.07
N ILE A 357 -30.13 -11.80 -6.70
CA ILE A 357 -28.89 -11.34 -6.06
C ILE A 357 -29.20 -10.30 -4.97
N LEU A 358 -30.11 -9.37 -5.26
CA LEU A 358 -30.49 -8.24 -4.40
C LEU A 358 -31.55 -8.60 -3.35
N LYS A 359 -32.02 -9.85 -3.32
CA LYS A 359 -33.13 -10.31 -2.47
C LYS A 359 -34.38 -9.46 -2.66
N LEU A 360 -34.83 -9.31 -3.90
CA LEU A 360 -36.04 -8.57 -4.26
C LEU A 360 -37.09 -9.50 -4.87
N GLU A 361 -38.37 -9.16 -4.69
CA GLU A 361 -39.41 -9.66 -5.58
C GLU A 361 -39.17 -9.16 -7.02
N PRO A 362 -39.38 -10.00 -8.06
CA PRO A 362 -38.99 -9.68 -9.45
C PRO A 362 -39.60 -8.39 -10.05
N THR A 363 -40.72 -7.92 -9.49
CA THR A 363 -41.43 -6.72 -9.97
C THR A 363 -40.86 -5.42 -9.43
N ILE A 364 -40.00 -5.46 -8.40
CA ILE A 364 -39.52 -4.27 -7.70
C ILE A 364 -38.56 -3.45 -8.57
N ILE A 365 -37.61 -4.09 -9.25
CA ILE A 365 -36.63 -3.38 -10.09
C ILE A 365 -37.35 -2.58 -11.20
N PRO A 366 -38.26 -3.18 -12.01
CA PRO A 366 -39.04 -2.42 -12.99
C PRO A 366 -39.88 -1.31 -12.35
N ALA A 367 -40.54 -1.58 -11.22
CA ALA A 367 -41.45 -0.62 -10.59
C ALA A 367 -40.74 0.61 -10.01
N LEU A 368 -39.58 0.43 -9.38
CA LEU A 368 -38.85 1.54 -8.73
C LEU A 368 -37.93 2.29 -9.69
N TYR A 369 -37.35 1.61 -10.68
CA TYR A 369 -36.29 2.17 -11.52
C TYR A 369 -36.67 2.32 -12.99
N GLY A 370 -37.85 1.87 -13.40
CA GLY A 370 -38.30 1.95 -14.80
C GLY A 370 -37.44 1.11 -15.76
N VAL A 371 -36.87 0.00 -15.26
CA VAL A 371 -36.03 -0.90 -16.05
C VAL A 371 -36.90 -1.91 -16.81
N ASP A 372 -36.69 -2.03 -18.11
CA ASP A 372 -37.43 -2.98 -18.95
C ASP A 372 -37.01 -4.44 -18.65
N ALA A 373 -37.94 -5.38 -18.84
CA ALA A 373 -37.72 -6.80 -18.47
C ALA A 373 -36.56 -7.47 -19.23
N ASP A 374 -36.26 -6.99 -20.44
CA ASP A 374 -35.20 -7.50 -21.32
C ASP A 374 -33.88 -6.72 -21.19
N ASP A 375 -33.83 -5.70 -20.33
CA ASP A 375 -32.60 -4.96 -20.04
C ASP A 375 -31.70 -5.73 -19.07
N LEU A 376 -30.42 -5.39 -19.10
CA LEU A 376 -29.40 -6.00 -18.26
C LEU A 376 -28.94 -5.02 -17.18
N VAL A 377 -28.98 -5.46 -15.93
CA VAL A 377 -28.42 -4.72 -14.78
C VAL A 377 -26.93 -5.03 -14.69
N THR A 378 -26.09 -4.00 -14.74
CA THR A 378 -24.63 -4.16 -14.61
C THR A 378 -24.22 -4.39 -13.15
N VAL A 379 -22.99 -4.81 -12.90
CA VAL A 379 -22.43 -4.87 -11.53
C VAL A 379 -22.48 -3.51 -10.82
N HIS A 380 -22.36 -2.38 -11.54
CA HIS A 380 -22.59 -1.05 -10.97
C HIS A 380 -24.06 -0.82 -10.62
N GLY A 381 -24.97 -1.28 -11.46
CA GLY A 381 -26.41 -1.23 -11.18
C GLY A 381 -26.79 -2.08 -9.97
N LEU A 382 -26.26 -3.29 -9.86
CA LEU A 382 -26.45 -4.14 -8.68
C LEU A 382 -25.97 -3.40 -7.42
N ASN A 383 -24.74 -2.90 -7.44
CA ASN A 383 -24.15 -2.18 -6.31
C ASN A 383 -24.93 -0.89 -5.98
N GLU A 384 -25.38 -0.13 -6.96
CA GLU A 384 -26.21 1.05 -6.72
C GLU A 384 -27.54 0.68 -6.05
N ILE A 385 -28.27 -0.28 -6.62
CA ILE A 385 -29.57 -0.70 -6.10
C ILE A 385 -29.41 -1.26 -4.69
N GLY A 386 -28.41 -2.11 -4.45
CA GLY A 386 -28.11 -2.63 -3.10
C GLY A 386 -27.84 -1.52 -2.09
N PHE A 387 -27.06 -0.52 -2.47
CA PHE A 387 -26.79 0.66 -1.64
C PHE A 387 -28.08 1.42 -1.30
N GLN A 388 -28.95 1.68 -2.29
CA GLN A 388 -30.20 2.39 -2.08
C GLN A 388 -31.19 1.62 -1.21
N LEU A 389 -31.30 0.30 -1.40
CA LEU A 389 -32.16 -0.58 -0.61
C LEU A 389 -31.70 -0.63 0.85
N PHE A 390 -30.40 -0.84 1.09
CA PHE A 390 -29.84 -0.88 2.44
C PHE A 390 -30.09 0.42 3.20
N GLY A 391 -29.94 1.56 2.53
CA GLY A 391 -30.24 2.87 3.13
C GLY A 391 -31.71 3.23 3.19
N LYS A 392 -32.60 2.44 2.56
CA LYS A 392 -34.00 2.79 2.29
C LYS A 392 -34.12 4.19 1.67
N THR A 393 -33.23 4.51 0.75
CA THR A 393 -33.16 5.82 0.07
C THR A 393 -33.11 5.55 -1.43
N ILE A 394 -34.28 5.49 -2.04
CA ILE A 394 -34.45 5.17 -3.47
C ILE A 394 -34.25 6.46 -4.28
N GLY A 395 -33.42 6.38 -5.33
CA GLY A 395 -33.09 7.48 -6.22
C GLY A 395 -32.81 6.97 -7.65
N PRO A 396 -32.52 7.86 -8.61
CA PRO A 396 -32.22 7.45 -9.97
C PRO A 396 -30.96 6.57 -10.03
N LEU A 397 -30.90 5.68 -11.01
CA LEU A 397 -29.70 4.88 -11.29
C LEU A 397 -28.70 5.70 -12.13
N PRO A 398 -27.38 5.52 -11.92
CA PRO A 398 -26.37 6.13 -12.76
C PRO A 398 -26.40 5.56 -14.19
N GLN A 399 -25.87 6.31 -15.16
CA GLN A 399 -25.94 5.97 -16.58
C GLN A 399 -25.34 4.58 -16.92
N ASN A 400 -24.36 4.11 -16.15
CA ASN A 400 -23.70 2.82 -16.35
C ASN A 400 -24.38 1.66 -15.59
N ALA A 401 -25.53 1.87 -14.94
CA ALA A 401 -26.22 0.85 -14.17
C ALA A 401 -26.97 -0.17 -15.03
N ILE A 402 -27.44 0.25 -16.20
CA ILE A 402 -28.32 -0.55 -17.07
C ILE A 402 -27.76 -0.56 -18.49
N LEU A 403 -27.76 -1.72 -19.12
CA LEU A 403 -27.51 -1.89 -20.55
C LEU A 403 -28.81 -2.30 -21.23
N SER A 404 -29.31 -1.46 -22.13
CA SER A 404 -30.56 -1.73 -22.83
C SER A 404 -30.46 -2.90 -23.81
N ARG A 405 -31.56 -3.62 -24.01
CA ARG A 405 -31.66 -4.79 -24.91
C ARG A 405 -31.07 -4.58 -26.30
N GLY A 406 -31.37 -3.46 -26.95
CA GLY A 406 -30.95 -3.17 -28.32
C GLY A 406 -29.43 -3.17 -28.48
N PRO A 407 -28.71 -2.27 -27.77
CA PRO A 407 -27.25 -2.28 -27.72
C PRO A 407 -26.66 -3.64 -27.30
N ALA A 408 -27.23 -4.31 -26.30
CA ALA A 408 -26.79 -5.63 -25.87
C ALA A 408 -26.79 -6.66 -27.03
N GLN A 409 -27.91 -6.78 -27.74
CA GLN A 409 -28.04 -7.70 -28.88
C GLN A 409 -27.07 -7.35 -30.02
N GLN A 410 -26.85 -6.07 -30.28
CA GLN A 410 -25.90 -5.62 -31.31
C GLN A 410 -24.47 -6.02 -30.96
N VAL A 411 -24.04 -5.82 -29.70
CA VAL A 411 -22.70 -6.20 -29.25
C VAL A 411 -22.51 -7.73 -29.35
N SER A 412 -23.43 -8.54 -28.82
CA SER A 412 -23.35 -10.01 -28.92
C SER A 412 -23.25 -10.50 -30.36
N ARG A 413 -24.07 -9.93 -31.26
CA ARG A 413 -24.01 -10.27 -32.69
C ARG A 413 -22.63 -9.93 -33.28
N ARG A 414 -22.10 -8.75 -32.99
CA ARG A 414 -20.79 -8.32 -33.50
C ARG A 414 -19.66 -9.19 -32.93
N VAL A 415 -19.72 -9.62 -31.68
CA VAL A 415 -18.76 -10.58 -31.09
C VAL A 415 -18.80 -11.93 -31.84
N ALA A 416 -20.00 -12.43 -32.18
CA ALA A 416 -20.14 -13.64 -32.97
C ALA A 416 -19.50 -13.50 -34.37
N GLU A 417 -19.73 -12.37 -35.06
CA GLU A 417 -19.10 -12.07 -36.36
C GLU A 417 -17.56 -12.05 -36.27
N LEU A 418 -16.98 -11.55 -35.17
CA LEU A 418 -15.54 -11.59 -34.93
C LEU A 418 -15.03 -13.01 -34.66
N ASN A 419 -15.79 -13.84 -33.96
CA ASN A 419 -15.44 -15.25 -33.73
C ASN A 419 -15.46 -16.06 -35.04
N ASP A 420 -16.41 -15.82 -35.93
CA ASP A 420 -16.43 -16.41 -37.28
C ASP A 420 -15.18 -16.03 -38.10
N ALA A 421 -14.70 -14.80 -37.93
CA ALA A 421 -13.43 -14.35 -38.51
C ALA A 421 -12.22 -15.08 -37.92
N ILE A 422 -12.20 -15.36 -36.61
CA ILE A 422 -11.14 -16.17 -35.96
C ILE A 422 -11.11 -17.58 -36.54
N PHE A 423 -12.25 -18.27 -36.60
CA PHE A 423 -12.34 -19.60 -37.19
C PHE A 423 -11.84 -19.62 -38.63
N SER A 424 -12.26 -18.63 -39.42
CA SER A 424 -11.83 -18.49 -40.81
C SER A 424 -10.32 -18.28 -40.94
N ALA A 425 -9.74 -17.37 -40.16
CA ALA A 425 -8.30 -17.09 -40.19
C ALA A 425 -7.45 -18.28 -39.73
N ALA A 426 -7.91 -19.00 -38.71
CA ALA A 426 -7.23 -20.19 -38.21
C ALA A 426 -7.25 -21.35 -39.22
N ARG A 427 -8.40 -21.60 -39.85
CA ARG A 427 -8.52 -22.62 -40.92
C ARG A 427 -7.57 -22.34 -42.08
N ASP A 428 -7.52 -21.08 -42.54
CA ASP A 428 -6.70 -20.68 -43.70
C ASP A 428 -5.19 -20.79 -43.45
N HIS A 429 -4.77 -20.78 -42.19
CA HIS A 429 -3.35 -20.81 -41.80
C HIS A 429 -2.97 -22.05 -40.96
N GLY A 430 -3.86 -23.04 -40.86
CA GLY A 430 -3.58 -24.32 -40.19
C GLY A 430 -3.29 -24.17 -38.69
N ALA A 431 -4.05 -23.32 -38.00
CA ALA A 431 -4.06 -23.21 -36.54
C ALA A 431 -5.29 -23.89 -35.93
N GLN A 432 -5.17 -24.31 -34.68
CA GLN A 432 -6.28 -24.88 -33.92
C GLN A 432 -7.08 -23.78 -33.25
N VAL A 433 -8.39 -23.98 -33.10
CA VAL A 433 -9.27 -23.07 -32.37
C VAL A 433 -9.94 -23.83 -31.24
N TYR A 434 -9.94 -23.24 -30.05
CA TYR A 434 -10.82 -23.66 -28.96
C TYR A 434 -11.92 -22.61 -28.77
N ASP A 435 -13.18 -23.08 -28.75
CA ASP A 435 -14.35 -22.22 -28.58
C ASP A 435 -14.57 -21.85 -27.11
N LEU A 436 -13.82 -20.85 -26.66
CA LEU A 436 -13.95 -20.27 -25.34
C LEU A 436 -15.30 -19.53 -25.16
N CYS A 437 -15.91 -19.04 -26.26
CA CYS A 437 -17.20 -18.37 -26.22
C CYS A 437 -18.30 -19.36 -25.83
N ALA A 438 -18.31 -20.53 -26.47
CA ALA A 438 -19.22 -21.62 -26.12
C ALA A 438 -18.99 -22.12 -24.69
N LEU A 439 -17.75 -22.17 -24.22
CA LEU A 439 -17.46 -22.50 -22.82
C LEU A 439 -18.17 -21.52 -21.88
N PHE A 440 -17.95 -20.21 -22.03
CA PHE A 440 -18.56 -19.20 -21.14
C PHE A 440 -20.10 -19.25 -21.17
N ARG A 441 -20.68 -19.43 -22.36
CA ARG A 441 -22.14 -19.60 -22.50
C ARG A 441 -22.67 -20.83 -21.78
N ARG A 442 -21.92 -21.94 -21.83
CA ARG A 442 -22.25 -23.17 -21.08
C ARG A 442 -22.14 -22.94 -19.57
N LEU A 443 -21.05 -22.29 -19.12
CA LEU A 443 -20.79 -21.97 -17.72
C LEU A 443 -21.89 -21.10 -17.10
N LYS A 444 -22.52 -20.21 -17.88
CA LYS A 444 -23.65 -19.37 -17.43
C LYS A 444 -24.84 -20.20 -16.92
N THR A 445 -25.06 -21.38 -17.49
CA THR A 445 -26.21 -22.25 -17.17
C THR A 445 -25.83 -23.45 -16.30
N GLU A 446 -24.56 -23.80 -16.22
CA GLU A 446 -24.08 -24.95 -15.47
C GLU A 446 -23.61 -24.57 -14.07
N SER A 447 -23.79 -25.48 -13.12
CA SER A 447 -23.24 -25.38 -11.77
C SER A 447 -22.05 -26.32 -11.60
N PHE A 448 -21.00 -25.87 -10.91
CA PHE A 448 -19.78 -26.64 -10.68
C PHE A 448 -19.73 -27.17 -9.26
N ASN A 449 -19.87 -28.47 -9.08
CA ASN A 449 -19.65 -29.09 -7.78
C ASN A 449 -18.16 -29.33 -7.56
N THR A 450 -17.55 -28.58 -6.65
CA THR A 450 -16.14 -28.75 -6.26
C THR A 450 -15.93 -29.83 -5.21
N GLY A 451 -17.01 -30.46 -4.74
CA GLY A 451 -17.05 -31.40 -3.61
C GLY A 451 -17.38 -30.70 -2.29
N THR A 452 -16.84 -29.50 -2.06
CA THR A 452 -17.10 -28.69 -0.85
C THR A 452 -18.22 -27.67 -1.05
N ARG A 453 -18.48 -27.25 -2.30
CA ARG A 453 -19.52 -26.29 -2.65
C ARG A 453 -19.99 -26.47 -4.10
N VAL A 454 -21.20 -26.01 -4.38
CA VAL A 454 -21.69 -25.80 -5.74
C VAL A 454 -21.45 -24.34 -6.14
N LEU A 455 -20.57 -24.11 -7.10
CA LEU A 455 -20.29 -22.79 -7.67
C LEU A 455 -21.19 -22.53 -8.88
N THR A 456 -21.48 -21.26 -9.14
CA THR A 456 -22.24 -20.81 -10.32
C THR A 456 -21.53 -19.62 -10.97
N ALA A 457 -21.87 -19.38 -12.24
CA ALA A 457 -21.43 -18.20 -12.98
C ALA A 457 -22.22 -16.92 -12.63
N GLU A 458 -23.09 -16.95 -11.61
CA GLU A 458 -23.80 -15.77 -11.11
C GLU A 458 -22.84 -14.82 -10.38
N TYR A 459 -23.23 -13.55 -10.22
CA TYR A 459 -22.47 -12.61 -9.40
C TYR A 459 -22.41 -13.10 -7.95
N LEU A 460 -21.20 -13.16 -7.37
CA LEU A 460 -20.89 -13.80 -6.08
C LEU A 460 -21.19 -15.31 -6.03
N GLY A 461 -21.37 -15.97 -7.19
CA GLY A 461 -21.57 -17.41 -7.33
C GLY A 461 -20.29 -18.25 -7.17
N GLY A 462 -19.13 -17.58 -7.09
CA GLY A 462 -17.82 -18.19 -6.82
C GLY A 462 -17.01 -18.57 -8.06
N PHE A 463 -17.48 -18.24 -9.26
CA PHE A 463 -16.70 -18.38 -10.50
C PHE A 463 -15.95 -17.09 -10.89
N TYR A 464 -16.67 -15.96 -10.93
CA TYR A 464 -16.13 -14.65 -11.30
C TYR A 464 -15.72 -13.82 -10.08
N SER A 465 -14.62 -13.07 -10.20
CA SER A 465 -14.19 -12.06 -9.23
C SER A 465 -15.19 -10.91 -9.11
N LEU A 466 -14.96 -9.96 -8.21
CA LEU A 466 -15.86 -8.82 -7.93
C LEU A 466 -16.16 -7.94 -9.13
N ASN A 467 -15.29 -7.92 -10.16
CA ASN A 467 -15.58 -7.24 -11.41
C ASN A 467 -16.64 -7.97 -12.26
N GLY A 468 -16.99 -9.22 -11.96
CA GLY A 468 -18.04 -9.97 -12.63
C GLY A 468 -17.66 -10.62 -13.97
N TYR A 469 -16.44 -10.46 -14.48
CA TYR A 469 -16.09 -10.99 -15.82
C TYR A 469 -14.70 -11.63 -15.95
N TYR A 470 -13.76 -11.36 -15.04
CA TYR A 470 -12.57 -12.19 -14.89
C TYR A 470 -12.85 -13.34 -13.92
N PRO A 471 -12.34 -14.55 -14.17
CA PRO A 471 -12.53 -15.67 -13.27
C PRO A 471 -11.57 -15.64 -12.07
N GLY A 472 -11.96 -16.26 -10.97
CA GLY A 472 -11.05 -16.63 -9.88
C GLY A 472 -10.09 -17.76 -10.28
N ALA A 473 -9.27 -18.22 -9.34
CA ALA A 473 -8.30 -19.29 -9.58
C ALA A 473 -8.99 -20.60 -10.05
N THR A 474 -10.18 -20.89 -9.51
CA THR A 474 -10.99 -22.06 -9.87
C THR A 474 -11.49 -21.96 -11.31
N GLY A 475 -11.98 -20.78 -11.72
CA GLY A 475 -12.42 -20.56 -13.10
C GLY A 475 -11.27 -20.64 -14.10
N HIS A 476 -10.10 -20.12 -13.76
CA HIS A 476 -8.88 -20.33 -14.56
C HIS A 476 -8.47 -21.80 -14.66
N ALA A 477 -8.60 -22.57 -13.58
CA ALA A 477 -8.31 -24.00 -13.58
C ALA A 477 -9.30 -24.80 -14.46
N ILE A 478 -10.58 -24.39 -14.52
CA ILE A 478 -11.59 -24.97 -15.43
C ILE A 478 -11.22 -24.67 -16.88
N ILE A 479 -10.90 -23.42 -17.22
CA ILE A 479 -10.44 -23.05 -18.58
C ILE A 479 -9.21 -23.87 -18.96
N ALA A 480 -8.21 -23.96 -18.08
CA ALA A 480 -7.01 -24.76 -18.32
C ALA A 480 -7.33 -26.25 -18.53
N SER A 481 -8.27 -26.81 -17.76
CA SER A 481 -8.69 -28.21 -17.88
C SER A 481 -9.26 -28.53 -19.26
N GLU A 482 -10.12 -27.65 -19.78
CA GLU A 482 -10.73 -27.81 -21.11
C GLU A 482 -9.68 -27.68 -22.23
N LEU A 483 -8.77 -26.71 -22.11
CA LEU A 483 -7.70 -26.51 -23.09
C LEU A 483 -6.73 -27.69 -23.11
N LEU A 484 -6.34 -28.22 -21.95
CA LEU A 484 -5.48 -29.41 -21.86
C LEU A 484 -6.17 -30.65 -22.43
N GLN A 485 -7.49 -30.80 -22.21
CA GLN A 485 -8.27 -31.87 -22.82
C GLN A 485 -8.29 -31.75 -24.35
N ALA A 486 -8.47 -30.54 -24.89
CA ALA A 486 -8.39 -30.31 -26.32
C ALA A 486 -7.00 -30.66 -26.89
N LEU A 487 -5.92 -30.30 -26.19
CA LEU A 487 -4.55 -30.66 -26.58
C LEU A 487 -4.34 -32.19 -26.57
N ASN A 488 -4.82 -32.88 -25.52
CA ASN A 488 -4.75 -34.35 -25.43
C ASN A 488 -5.44 -35.03 -26.61
N LEU A 489 -6.63 -34.56 -27.00
CA LEU A 489 -7.35 -35.08 -28.16
C LEU A 489 -6.60 -34.79 -29.48
N ASN A 490 -6.06 -33.57 -29.64
CA ASN A 490 -5.48 -33.14 -30.90
C ASN A 490 -4.06 -33.66 -31.16
N TYR A 491 -3.28 -33.92 -30.10
CA TYR A 491 -1.87 -34.30 -30.19
C TYR A 491 -1.56 -35.70 -29.65
N GLY A 492 -2.52 -36.38 -29.01
CA GLY A 492 -2.27 -37.65 -28.34
C GLY A 492 -1.37 -37.52 -27.11
N SER A 493 -1.39 -36.34 -26.47
CA SER A 493 -0.75 -36.11 -25.17
C SER A 493 -1.60 -36.67 -24.02
N ASP A 494 -1.00 -36.76 -22.83
CA ASP A 494 -1.65 -37.25 -21.61
C ASP A 494 -1.60 -36.23 -20.46
N PHE A 495 -1.62 -34.93 -20.79
CA PHE A 495 -1.50 -33.87 -19.79
C PHE A 495 -2.61 -34.00 -18.73
N PRO A 496 -2.24 -34.07 -17.44
CA PRO A 496 -3.21 -34.14 -16.36
C PRO A 496 -4.02 -32.84 -16.30
N ARG A 497 -5.27 -32.93 -15.84
CA ARG A 497 -6.10 -31.74 -15.59
C ARG A 497 -5.80 -31.18 -14.19
N PRO A 498 -5.83 -29.85 -14.00
CA PRO A 498 -5.78 -29.25 -12.67
C PRO A 498 -6.81 -29.86 -11.72
N ASN A 499 -6.41 -30.08 -10.46
CA ASN A 499 -7.33 -30.55 -9.43
C ASN A 499 -8.24 -29.39 -8.96
N ILE A 500 -9.42 -29.30 -9.55
CA ILE A 500 -10.39 -28.21 -9.29
C ILE A 500 -10.80 -28.16 -7.81
N THR A 501 -11.01 -29.30 -7.16
CA THR A 501 -11.36 -29.35 -5.74
C THR A 501 -10.28 -28.68 -4.88
N SER A 502 -9.00 -29.03 -5.10
CA SER A 502 -7.88 -28.45 -4.36
C SER A 502 -7.73 -26.95 -4.62
N VAL A 503 -7.87 -26.50 -5.88
CA VAL A 503 -7.80 -25.07 -6.21
C VAL A 503 -8.94 -24.29 -5.55
N SER A 504 -10.16 -24.83 -5.55
CA SER A 504 -11.32 -24.16 -4.97
C SER A 504 -11.23 -23.90 -3.46
N GLN A 505 -10.42 -24.70 -2.74
CA GLN A 505 -10.25 -24.55 -1.30
C GLN A 505 -9.37 -23.34 -0.93
N THR A 506 -8.47 -22.92 -1.82
CA THR A 506 -7.57 -21.78 -1.61
C THR A 506 -7.98 -20.54 -2.40
N ASP A 507 -8.93 -20.68 -3.33
CA ASP A 507 -9.48 -19.60 -4.13
C ASP A 507 -10.43 -18.70 -3.30
N PRO A 508 -10.09 -17.43 -3.05
CA PRO A 508 -11.00 -16.51 -2.36
C PRO A 508 -12.33 -16.30 -3.09
N VAL A 509 -12.33 -16.33 -4.42
CA VAL A 509 -13.54 -16.11 -5.22
C VAL A 509 -14.55 -17.22 -4.95
N ALA A 510 -14.09 -18.48 -4.90
CA ALA A 510 -14.93 -19.63 -4.56
C ALA A 510 -15.57 -19.53 -3.16
N SER A 511 -15.05 -18.67 -2.29
CA SER A 511 -15.54 -18.43 -0.94
C SER A 511 -16.54 -17.25 -0.82
N TYR A 512 -16.83 -16.51 -1.90
CA TYR A 512 -17.82 -15.43 -1.90
C TYR A 512 -19.21 -15.94 -1.56
N GLN A 513 -19.99 -15.20 -0.78
CA GLN A 513 -21.33 -15.59 -0.40
C GLN A 513 -22.34 -14.54 -0.85
N GLN A 514 -23.36 -14.99 -1.56
CA GLN A 514 -24.54 -14.18 -1.83
C GLN A 514 -25.30 -13.93 -0.51
N ALA A 515 -26.13 -12.89 -0.49
CA ALA A 515 -27.02 -12.64 0.63
C ALA A 515 -27.96 -13.84 0.86
N GLU A 516 -28.47 -13.97 2.08
CA GLU A 516 -29.46 -15.00 2.46
C GLU A 516 -30.70 -14.35 3.08
N GLY A 517 -31.70 -15.17 3.43
CA GLY A 517 -32.95 -14.69 4.04
C GLY A 517 -34.05 -14.32 3.04
N PRO A 518 -35.17 -13.77 3.56
CA PRO A 518 -36.33 -13.38 2.75
C PRO A 518 -36.01 -12.26 1.76
N CYS A 519 -36.87 -12.08 0.77
CA CYS A 519 -36.77 -10.95 -0.16
C CYS A 519 -37.45 -9.71 0.45
N TRP A 520 -36.93 -8.52 0.10
CA TRP A 520 -37.63 -7.27 0.25
C TRP A 520 -38.93 -7.30 -0.56
N THR A 521 -39.98 -6.78 0.04
CA THR A 521 -41.27 -6.49 -0.59
C THR A 521 -41.43 -4.99 -0.77
N MET A 522 -42.40 -4.56 -1.60
CA MET A 522 -42.74 -3.14 -1.72
C MET A 522 -43.18 -2.51 -0.38
N ALA A 523 -43.68 -3.30 0.58
CA ALA A 523 -44.09 -2.82 1.89
C ALA A 523 -42.89 -2.52 2.82
N ASP A 524 -41.75 -3.16 2.60
CA ASP A 524 -40.54 -2.96 3.40
C ASP A 524 -39.77 -1.69 3.01
N LEU A 525 -40.11 -1.13 1.84
CA LEU A 525 -39.46 0.00 1.18
C LEU A 525 -40.35 1.26 1.28
N PRO A 526 -39.76 2.46 1.34
CA PRO A 526 -40.54 3.69 1.42
C PRO A 526 -41.42 3.88 0.17
N ALA A 527 -42.68 4.29 0.37
CA ALA A 527 -43.72 4.36 -0.67
C ALA A 527 -43.49 5.40 -1.77
N SER A 528 -42.48 6.26 -1.65
CA SER A 528 -42.02 7.20 -2.67
C SER A 528 -40.60 7.65 -2.35
N PRO A 529 -39.76 7.95 -3.36
CA PRO A 529 -38.46 8.55 -3.11
C PRO A 529 -38.66 9.90 -2.41
N PRO A 530 -38.02 10.19 -1.26
CA PRO A 530 -37.83 11.57 -0.88
C PRO A 530 -37.05 12.24 -2.02
N VAL A 531 -37.52 13.39 -2.50
CA VAL A 531 -36.74 14.22 -3.41
C VAL A 531 -35.52 14.71 -2.66
N VAL A 532 -34.45 13.92 -2.69
CA VAL A 532 -33.12 14.41 -2.39
C VAL A 532 -32.70 15.17 -3.64
N GLN A 533 -32.58 16.49 -3.54
CA GLN A 533 -31.88 17.26 -4.56
C GLN A 533 -30.50 16.65 -4.71
N ALA A 534 -30.22 16.06 -5.87
CA ALA A 534 -28.85 15.74 -6.24
C ALA A 534 -28.02 17.04 -6.11
N PRO A 535 -26.78 16.99 -5.61
CA PRO A 535 -25.85 18.06 -5.95
C PRO A 535 -25.79 18.06 -7.48
N ALA A 536 -26.23 19.15 -8.09
CA ALA A 536 -26.19 19.29 -9.54
C ALA A 536 -24.72 19.23 -10.00
N ASP A 537 -24.36 18.16 -10.68
CA ASP A 537 -23.20 18.17 -11.58
C ASP A 537 -23.60 19.00 -12.80
N GLY A 538 -23.16 20.25 -12.82
CA GLY A 538 -23.37 21.19 -13.92
C GLY A 538 -24.14 22.44 -13.51
N ASP A 539 -23.52 23.59 -13.76
CA ASP A 539 -24.04 24.95 -13.60
C ASP A 539 -24.06 25.56 -12.19
N TYR A 540 -22.86 25.86 -11.66
CA TYR A 540 -22.69 27.01 -10.77
C TYR A 540 -22.11 28.18 -11.56
N ALA A 541 -23.02 28.98 -12.11
CA ALA A 541 -22.69 30.28 -12.68
C ALA A 541 -22.06 31.18 -11.59
N VAL A 542 -20.93 31.79 -11.96
CA VAL A 542 -20.26 32.87 -11.23
C VAL A 542 -21.26 34.02 -11.05
N GLY A 543 -21.60 34.36 -9.80
CA GLY A 543 -22.52 35.48 -9.54
C GLY A 543 -22.46 36.03 -8.12
N GLY A 544 -21.89 37.23 -7.99
CA GLY A 544 -22.28 38.20 -6.96
C GLY A 544 -21.35 38.34 -5.76
N SER A 545 -20.28 39.11 -5.92
CA SER A 545 -19.47 39.67 -4.85
C SER A 545 -20.32 40.54 -3.90
N ALA A 546 -20.45 40.12 -2.64
CA ALA A 546 -20.78 41.03 -1.54
C ALA A 546 -19.48 41.31 -0.76
N SER A 547 -18.91 42.49 -1.00
CA SER A 547 -17.73 42.98 -0.26
C SER A 547 -18.11 43.21 1.21
N ALA A 548 -17.72 42.29 2.08
CA ALA A 548 -17.40 42.62 3.46
C ALA A 548 -15.95 43.11 3.49
N ILE A 549 -15.74 44.34 3.96
CA ILE A 549 -14.40 44.92 4.17
C ILE A 549 -13.76 44.16 5.32
N ILE A 550 -12.97 43.13 4.98
CA ILE A 550 -12.09 42.41 5.90
C ILE A 550 -10.68 42.94 5.61
N GLY A 551 -9.98 43.39 6.66
CA GLY A 551 -8.58 43.82 6.57
C GLY A 551 -7.66 42.70 6.05
N PRO A 552 -6.41 42.99 5.69
CA PRO A 552 -5.51 41.99 5.12
C PRO A 552 -5.29 40.86 6.12
N LEU A 553 -5.84 39.68 5.84
CA LEU A 553 -5.45 38.44 6.51
C LEU A 553 -4.04 38.06 6.04
N PRO A 554 -3.16 37.59 6.93
CA PRO A 554 -1.82 37.18 6.55
C PRO A 554 -1.88 36.07 5.49
N SER A 555 -1.40 36.39 4.29
CA SER A 555 -1.19 35.41 3.22
C SER A 555 0.20 34.80 3.39
N GLY A 556 0.30 33.56 3.84
CA GLY A 556 1.60 32.89 4.02
C GLY A 556 1.61 31.81 5.10
N TRP A 557 2.78 31.18 5.28
CA TRP A 557 3.06 30.12 6.25
C TRP A 557 2.70 30.49 7.71
N GLU A 558 2.76 31.78 8.05
CA GLU A 558 2.33 32.36 9.34
C GLU A 558 0.86 32.07 9.68
N ALA A 559 0.03 31.75 8.68
CA ALA A 559 -1.37 31.41 8.86
C ALA A 559 -1.59 29.99 9.41
N LEU A 560 -0.61 29.07 9.33
CA LEU A 560 -0.77 27.66 9.73
C LEU A 560 -0.86 27.46 11.26
N GLY A 561 -0.55 28.50 12.04
CA GLY A 561 -0.47 28.43 13.51
C GLY A 561 0.87 27.87 13.97
N SER A 562 1.33 28.27 15.16
CA SER A 562 2.53 27.71 15.75
C SER A 562 2.28 26.25 16.17
N PRO A 563 3.23 25.33 15.92
CA PRO A 563 3.19 23.99 16.49
C PRO A 563 3.18 24.05 18.03
N ALA A 564 2.75 22.97 18.68
CA ALA A 564 2.57 22.95 20.12
C ALA A 564 3.91 23.14 20.86
N GLY A 565 4.08 24.32 21.45
CA GLY A 565 5.13 24.66 22.39
C GLY A 565 4.59 25.75 23.31
N GLU A 566 4.57 25.47 24.62
CA GLU A 566 4.08 26.30 25.75
C GLU A 566 2.97 27.32 25.43
N ALA A 567 1.75 27.05 25.91
CA ALA A 567 0.72 28.08 25.94
C ALA A 567 1.27 29.32 26.66
N SER A 568 1.29 30.46 25.96
CA SER A 568 1.84 31.74 26.44
C SER A 568 1.08 32.34 27.64
N ALA A 569 0.06 31.66 28.18
CA ALA A 569 -0.76 32.12 29.29
C ALA A 569 -1.15 30.95 30.21
N SER A 570 -1.05 31.19 31.53
CA SER A 570 -1.58 30.26 32.54
C SER A 570 -3.10 30.14 32.43
N LEU A 571 -3.60 28.90 32.39
CA LEU A 571 -5.02 28.55 32.30
C LEU A 571 -5.70 28.70 33.66
N ARG A 572 -6.98 29.11 33.66
CA ARG A 572 -7.81 29.24 34.86
C ARG A 572 -8.99 28.27 34.80
N LEU A 573 -9.23 27.58 35.90
CA LEU A 573 -10.35 26.64 36.00
C LEU A 573 -11.70 27.36 36.14
N PRO A 574 -12.80 26.76 35.66
CA PRO A 574 -14.13 27.31 35.84
C PRO A 574 -14.51 27.36 37.33
N PRO A 575 -15.36 28.32 37.77
CA PRO A 575 -15.63 28.57 39.19
C PRO A 575 -16.12 27.37 40.00
N ASN A 576 -16.88 26.46 39.38
CA ASN A 576 -17.46 25.28 40.03
C ASN A 576 -16.66 23.99 39.78
N LEU A 577 -15.47 24.09 39.17
CA LEU A 577 -14.68 22.93 38.72
C LEU A 577 -15.46 21.98 37.79
N GLU A 578 -16.53 22.46 37.16
CA GLU A 578 -17.33 21.70 36.22
C GLU A 578 -17.85 22.66 35.14
N GLN A 579 -17.90 22.18 33.90
CA GLN A 579 -18.47 22.88 32.77
C GLN A 579 -19.11 21.88 31.81
N THR A 580 -20.16 22.30 31.12
CA THR A 580 -20.78 21.54 30.03
C THR A 580 -20.85 22.45 28.82
N LEU A 581 -20.27 22.01 27.71
CA LEU A 581 -20.16 22.79 26.48
C LEU A 581 -20.73 21.98 25.31
N PRO A 582 -21.46 22.63 24.38
CA PRO A 582 -21.87 21.96 23.15
C PRO A 582 -20.65 21.66 22.28
N LEU A 583 -20.69 20.54 21.57
CA LEU A 583 -19.72 20.27 20.51
C LEU A 583 -19.91 21.24 19.34
N SER A 584 -18.80 21.73 18.80
CA SER A 584 -18.76 22.34 17.48
C SER A 584 -19.02 21.25 16.46
N LYS A 585 -20.20 21.29 15.83
CA LYS A 585 -20.60 20.31 14.81
C LYS A 585 -19.65 20.33 13.61
N ALA A 586 -19.11 21.50 13.25
CA ALA A 586 -18.20 21.62 12.11
C ALA A 586 -16.79 21.05 12.39
N ALA A 587 -16.40 20.95 13.67
CA ALA A 587 -15.11 20.40 14.06
C ALA A 587 -15.20 18.96 14.60
N SER A 588 -16.32 18.54 15.17
CA SER A 588 -16.41 17.25 15.86
C SER A 588 -16.92 16.15 14.95
N TYR A 589 -16.17 15.06 14.81
CA TYR A 589 -16.55 13.92 13.98
C TYR A 589 -16.00 12.60 14.52
N PHE A 590 -16.72 11.52 14.22
CA PHE A 590 -16.24 10.15 14.36
C PHE A 590 -16.08 9.55 12.96
N GLY A 591 -14.95 8.90 12.74
CA GLY A 591 -14.64 8.27 11.47
C GLY A 591 -13.82 7.00 11.62
N ASP A 592 -13.61 6.35 10.48
CA ASP A 592 -12.74 5.19 10.36
C ASP A 592 -12.07 5.19 8.98
N GLY A 593 -10.84 4.69 8.92
CA GLY A 593 -10.15 4.32 7.68
C GLY A 593 -9.89 2.83 7.70
N ILE A 594 -10.76 2.03 7.10
CA ILE A 594 -10.69 0.57 7.21
C ILE A 594 -9.85 -0.01 6.05
N GLY A 595 -8.75 -0.67 6.39
CA GLY A 595 -7.93 -1.45 5.47
C GLY A 595 -8.57 -2.80 5.19
N ALA A 596 -9.51 -2.85 4.23
CA ALA A 596 -10.10 -4.11 3.78
C ALA A 596 -9.08 -4.91 2.94
N VAL A 597 -8.56 -5.98 3.51
CA VAL A 597 -7.54 -6.85 2.90
C VAL A 597 -7.93 -8.32 3.03
N ASN A 598 -7.30 -9.20 2.25
CA ASN A 598 -7.52 -10.64 2.34
C ASN A 598 -6.19 -11.40 2.31
N CYS A 599 -5.52 -11.39 3.45
CA CYS A 599 -4.21 -11.97 3.64
C CYS A 599 -4.26 -13.49 3.67
N ARG A 600 -3.21 -14.13 3.12
CA ARG A 600 -3.10 -15.59 3.00
C ARG A 600 -2.18 -16.20 4.04
N ASP A 601 -1.14 -15.47 4.43
CA ASP A 601 -0.17 -15.90 5.44
C ASP A 601 -0.57 -15.38 6.83
N GLN A 602 -0.15 -16.12 7.86
CA GLN A 602 -0.56 -15.85 9.24
C GLN A 602 -0.07 -14.48 9.75
N GLN A 603 1.14 -14.07 9.35
CA GLN A 603 1.72 -12.79 9.76
C GLN A 603 0.94 -11.62 9.14
N GLY A 604 0.67 -11.68 7.84
CA GLY A 604 -0.18 -10.73 7.14
C GLY A 604 -1.58 -10.66 7.71
N ILE A 605 -2.18 -11.79 8.10
CA ILE A 605 -3.52 -11.82 8.74
C ILE A 605 -3.53 -11.13 10.11
N GLN A 606 -2.45 -11.24 10.88
CA GLN A 606 -2.39 -10.64 12.21
C GLN A 606 -2.34 -9.10 12.15
N PHE A 607 -1.71 -8.55 11.12
CA PHE A 607 -1.39 -7.12 11.04
C PHE A 607 -2.00 -6.39 9.83
N GLY A 608 -2.74 -7.09 8.97
CA GLY A 608 -3.31 -6.55 7.73
C GLY A 608 -2.26 -6.13 6.69
N SER A 609 -1.12 -6.81 6.66
CA SER A 609 0.06 -6.34 5.93
C SER A 609 0.39 -7.11 4.64
N CYS A 610 -0.58 -7.82 4.05
CA CYS A 610 -0.37 -8.64 2.84
C CYS A 610 -0.24 -7.85 1.52
N GLY A 611 -0.21 -6.52 1.57
CA GLY A 611 0.21 -5.68 0.44
C GLY A 611 -0.87 -5.31 -0.58
N SER A 612 -2.15 -5.61 -0.36
CA SER A 612 -3.23 -5.17 -1.25
C SER A 612 -4.54 -4.90 -0.53
N TRP A 613 -5.12 -3.72 -0.79
CA TRP A 613 -6.49 -3.40 -0.41
C TRP A 613 -7.46 -3.90 -1.47
N LEU A 614 -8.54 -4.56 -1.03
CA LEU A 614 -9.56 -5.18 -1.89
C LEU A 614 -10.21 -4.18 -2.87
N PHE A 615 -10.22 -2.89 -2.54
CA PHE A 615 -10.95 -1.86 -3.27
C PHE A 615 -10.08 -0.65 -3.65
N GLY A 616 -8.77 -0.86 -3.79
CA GLY A 616 -7.82 0.14 -4.29
C GLY A 616 -7.50 1.29 -3.32
N GLY A 617 -7.86 1.17 -2.05
CA GLY A 617 -7.65 2.17 -1.01
C GLY A 617 -8.33 1.77 0.31
N LEU A 618 -8.22 2.65 1.31
CA LEU A 618 -8.97 2.53 2.56
C LEU A 618 -10.48 2.72 2.31
N ALA A 619 -11.32 2.03 3.08
CA ALA A 619 -12.73 2.40 3.19
C ALA A 619 -12.85 3.52 4.22
N MET A 620 -13.21 4.74 3.80
CA MET A 620 -13.20 5.92 4.66
C MET A 620 -14.59 6.50 4.89
N VAL A 621 -14.83 6.99 6.10
CA VAL A 621 -16.05 7.72 6.49
C VAL A 621 -15.75 8.67 7.62
N ASP A 622 -16.38 9.85 7.60
CA ASP A 622 -16.51 10.76 8.74
C ASP A 622 -17.98 11.12 8.93
N SER A 623 -18.47 11.05 10.16
CA SER A 623 -19.81 11.46 10.58
C SER A 623 -19.68 12.59 11.61
N HIS A 624 -20.18 13.78 11.27
CA HIS A 624 -20.14 14.95 12.14
C HIS A 624 -21.07 14.78 13.34
N LEU A 625 -20.57 15.10 14.52
CA LEU A 625 -21.19 14.82 15.80
C LEU A 625 -21.88 16.05 16.37
N SER A 626 -23.01 15.83 17.06
CA SER A 626 -23.72 16.83 17.85
C SER A 626 -24.05 16.26 19.23
N GLY A 627 -23.95 17.12 20.25
CA GLY A 627 -24.24 16.79 21.64
C GLY A 627 -23.43 17.67 22.60
N ASN A 628 -23.46 17.32 23.89
CA ASN A 628 -22.80 18.11 24.94
C ASN A 628 -21.67 17.33 25.59
N LEU A 629 -20.52 17.98 25.73
CA LEU A 629 -19.36 17.47 26.44
C LEU A 629 -19.34 18.07 27.85
N ARG A 630 -19.38 17.22 28.88
CA ARG A 630 -19.24 17.64 30.27
C ARG A 630 -17.84 17.32 30.76
N ILE A 631 -17.19 18.32 31.38
CA ILE A 631 -15.83 18.21 31.91
C ILE A 631 -15.86 18.59 33.39
N ARG A 632 -15.36 17.71 34.24
CA ARG A 632 -15.21 17.93 35.68
C ARG A 632 -13.74 17.92 36.06
N PHE A 633 -13.32 18.90 36.85
CA PHE A 633 -11.96 19.09 37.33
C PHE A 633 -11.86 18.80 38.83
N THR A 634 -10.69 18.37 39.28
CA THR A 634 -10.34 18.33 40.71
C THR A 634 -9.67 19.64 41.13
N PRO A 635 -9.68 19.99 42.43
CA PRO A 635 -8.83 21.08 42.92
C PRO A 635 -7.36 20.85 42.52
N PRO A 636 -6.66 21.88 42.00
CA PRO A 636 -5.30 21.72 41.51
C PRO A 636 -4.28 21.52 42.65
N GLN A 637 -3.28 20.68 42.43
CA GLN A 637 -2.11 20.50 43.30
C GLN A 637 -0.84 20.73 42.48
N ASN A 638 0.04 21.64 42.92
CA ASN A 638 1.26 22.03 42.19
C ASN A 638 0.98 22.39 40.71
N ASN A 639 -0.05 23.19 40.47
CA ASN A 639 -0.57 23.57 39.15
C ASN A 639 -1.13 22.41 38.30
N VAL A 640 -1.23 21.18 38.81
CA VAL A 640 -1.82 20.05 38.09
C VAL A 640 -3.22 19.75 38.61
N THR A 641 -4.19 19.59 37.71
CA THR A 641 -5.57 19.19 38.02
C THR A 641 -5.95 17.97 37.19
N ARG A 642 -6.68 17.03 37.79
CA ARG A 642 -7.26 15.90 37.06
C ARG A 642 -8.60 16.35 36.47
N PHE A 643 -8.84 16.01 35.20
CA PHE A 643 -10.14 16.21 34.56
C PHE A 643 -10.77 14.88 34.15
N GLU A 644 -12.09 14.83 34.19
CA GLU A 644 -12.94 13.73 33.74
C GLU A 644 -13.89 14.25 32.67
N ILE A 645 -14.09 13.47 31.61
CA ILE A 645 -14.92 13.81 30.46
C ILE A 645 -16.10 12.84 30.39
N SER A 646 -17.29 13.38 30.15
CA SER A 646 -18.50 12.59 29.92
C SER A 646 -19.28 13.06 28.69
N PHE A 647 -19.90 12.10 27.99
CA PHE A 647 -20.68 12.34 26.77
C PHE A 647 -22.17 12.41 27.15
N GLU A 648 -22.67 13.60 27.48
CA GLU A 648 -24.01 13.77 28.05
C GLU A 648 -25.10 13.32 27.05
N GLY A 649 -25.74 12.18 27.32
CA GLY A 649 -26.74 11.56 26.43
C GLY A 649 -26.17 10.90 25.17
N GLY A 650 -24.83 10.82 25.07
CA GLY A 650 -24.11 10.40 23.87
C GLY A 650 -24.14 11.43 22.75
N PHE A 651 -23.29 11.25 21.75
CA PHE A 651 -23.27 12.08 20.55
C PHE A 651 -24.01 11.42 19.40
N VAL A 652 -24.75 12.24 18.65
CA VAL A 652 -25.47 11.82 17.44
C VAL A 652 -24.67 12.28 16.23
N GLY A 653 -24.38 11.35 15.34
CA GLY A 653 -23.68 11.60 14.08
C GLY A 653 -24.63 11.82 12.90
N ASP A 654 -24.20 12.64 11.94
CA ASP A 654 -24.87 12.80 10.65
C ASP A 654 -24.82 11.53 9.80
N ASP A 655 -25.82 11.34 8.95
CA ASP A 655 -25.81 10.30 7.93
C ASP A 655 -24.62 10.51 6.98
N ALA A 656 -23.81 9.46 6.80
CA ALA A 656 -22.64 9.47 5.94
C ALA A 656 -22.59 8.19 5.07
N VAL A 657 -21.52 8.05 4.28
CA VAL A 657 -21.29 6.88 3.43
C VAL A 657 -19.86 6.40 3.62
N LEU A 658 -19.70 5.13 4.00
CA LEU A 658 -18.44 4.43 3.98
C LEU A 658 -18.11 4.03 2.54
N THR A 659 -17.00 4.51 2.01
CA THR A 659 -16.66 4.34 0.58
C THR A 659 -15.18 4.02 0.39
N THR A 660 -14.88 3.33 -0.71
CA THR A 660 -13.53 3.11 -1.20
C THR A 660 -13.34 3.78 -2.56
N PRO A 661 -12.08 4.00 -3.02
CA PRO A 661 -11.84 4.58 -4.34
C PRO A 661 -12.44 3.78 -5.50
N GLN A 662 -12.63 2.47 -5.31
CA GLN A 662 -13.22 1.58 -6.31
C GLN A 662 -14.36 0.77 -5.72
N TYR A 663 -15.43 0.65 -6.49
CA TYR A 663 -16.55 -0.27 -6.32
C TYR A 663 -17.37 -0.15 -5.02
N PHE A 664 -16.79 -0.28 -3.84
CA PHE A 664 -17.55 -0.43 -2.59
C PHE A 664 -18.09 0.90 -2.04
N LYS A 665 -19.37 0.87 -1.64
CA LYS A 665 -20.01 1.91 -0.84
C LYS A 665 -21.11 1.32 0.07
N MET A 666 -21.27 1.88 1.26
CA MET A 666 -22.28 1.45 2.22
C MET A 666 -22.75 2.62 3.10
N TRP A 667 -24.05 2.67 3.38
CA TRP A 667 -24.61 3.69 4.25
C TRP A 667 -24.07 3.59 5.69
N PHE A 668 -23.68 4.73 6.22
CA PHE A 668 -23.25 4.94 7.60
C PHE A 668 -24.28 5.84 8.30
N LYS A 669 -25.44 5.26 8.61
CA LYS A 669 -26.57 5.95 9.26
C LYS A 669 -26.64 5.60 10.73
N GLN A 670 -27.43 6.38 11.46
CA GLN A 670 -27.64 6.19 12.90
C GLN A 670 -26.32 6.14 13.67
N ALA A 671 -25.35 6.94 13.23
CA ALA A 671 -24.05 7.02 13.84
C ALA A 671 -24.20 7.55 15.27
N ARG A 672 -23.64 6.85 16.24
CA ARG A 672 -23.57 7.30 17.63
C ARG A 672 -22.21 7.05 18.25
N VAL A 673 -21.84 7.97 19.13
CA VAL A 673 -20.69 7.83 20.02
C VAL A 673 -21.20 7.95 21.45
N ASP A 674 -21.21 6.84 22.16
CA ASP A 674 -21.68 6.75 23.54
C ASP A 674 -20.50 6.45 24.49
N GLU A 675 -20.70 6.66 25.79
CA GLU A 675 -19.70 6.31 26.80
C GLU A 675 -19.54 4.79 26.89
N ALA A 676 -18.31 4.32 27.12
CA ALA A 676 -18.07 2.92 27.41
C ALA A 676 -18.53 2.60 28.86
N PRO A 677 -19.49 1.67 29.07
CA PRO A 677 -20.03 1.41 30.39
C PRO A 677 -18.95 1.00 31.41
N GLY A 678 -18.94 1.65 32.57
CA GLY A 678 -18.03 1.34 33.68
C GLY A 678 -16.58 1.85 33.51
N LEU A 679 -16.29 2.60 32.45
CA LEU A 679 -14.99 3.22 32.21
C LEU A 679 -15.11 4.75 32.26
N VAL A 680 -14.09 5.44 32.77
CA VAL A 680 -14.07 6.90 32.93
C VAL A 680 -12.98 7.49 32.05
N SER A 681 -13.38 8.35 31.11
CA SER A 681 -12.47 9.13 30.28
C SER A 681 -11.85 10.26 31.11
N SER A 682 -10.51 10.37 31.13
CA SER A 682 -9.82 11.32 32.02
C SER A 682 -8.40 11.66 31.56
N GLY A 683 -7.82 12.69 32.15
CA GLY A 683 -6.41 13.07 32.02
C GLY A 683 -5.98 14.05 33.10
N ASN A 684 -4.71 14.45 33.08
CA ASN A 684 -4.13 15.43 34.00
C ASN A 684 -3.70 16.67 33.21
N LEU A 685 -4.14 17.87 33.62
CA LEU A 685 -3.81 19.15 32.99
C LEU A 685 -2.88 19.95 33.90
N ASN A 686 -1.75 20.42 33.34
CA ASN A 686 -0.90 21.41 33.99
C ASN A 686 -1.37 22.83 33.61
N LEU A 687 -1.85 23.59 34.59
CA LEU A 687 -2.40 24.94 34.41
C LEU A 687 -1.34 26.01 34.07
N ALA A 688 -0.07 25.73 34.33
CA ALA A 688 1.03 26.65 34.01
C ALA A 688 1.49 26.48 32.56
N SER A 689 1.65 25.24 32.09
CA SER A 689 2.16 24.93 30.74
C SER A 689 1.07 24.62 29.71
N GLY A 690 -0.14 24.30 30.15
CA GLY A 690 -1.22 23.80 29.30
C GLY A 690 -1.07 22.34 28.88
N LEU A 691 0.00 21.66 29.29
CA LEU A 691 0.29 20.28 28.89
C LEU A 691 -0.65 19.29 29.57
N ILE A 692 -1.08 18.27 28.81
CA ILE A 692 -1.89 17.16 29.30
C ILE A 692 -1.03 15.89 29.39
N SER A 693 -1.17 15.14 30.48
CA SER A 693 -0.60 13.80 30.67
C SER A 693 -1.69 12.78 31.03
N ASP A 694 -1.36 11.49 30.96
CA ASP A 694 -2.23 10.37 31.38
C ASP A 694 -3.62 10.37 30.73
N LEU A 695 -3.73 10.90 29.51
CA LEU A 695 -4.99 11.01 28.78
C LEU A 695 -5.46 9.63 28.30
N GLN A 696 -6.70 9.29 28.67
CA GLN A 696 -7.42 8.11 28.21
C GLN A 696 -8.87 8.46 27.93
N VAL A 697 -9.37 8.15 26.73
CA VAL A 697 -10.76 8.35 26.33
C VAL A 697 -11.35 7.03 25.86
N TYR A 698 -12.51 6.67 26.40
CA TYR A 698 -13.23 5.44 26.08
C TYR A 698 -14.51 5.78 25.34
N ALA A 699 -14.76 5.11 24.20
CA ALA A 699 -15.93 5.35 23.38
C ALA A 699 -16.55 4.04 22.88
N ALA A 700 -17.88 4.02 22.81
CA ALA A 700 -18.66 2.97 22.17
C ALA A 700 -19.28 3.52 20.89
N TYR A 701 -19.01 2.86 19.77
CA TYR A 701 -19.49 3.29 18.45
C TYR A 701 -20.59 2.39 17.93
N SER A 702 -21.58 3.00 17.27
CA SER A 702 -22.57 2.27 16.51
C SER A 702 -22.94 3.01 15.23
N SER A 703 -23.19 2.25 14.16
CA SER A 703 -23.74 2.72 12.90
C SER A 703 -24.25 1.52 12.10
N THR A 704 -25.00 1.76 11.04
CA THR A 704 -25.49 0.70 10.14
C THR A 704 -24.34 -0.10 9.49
N ALA A 705 -23.25 0.56 9.09
CA ALA A 705 -22.10 -0.12 8.45
C ALA A 705 -21.28 -0.94 9.47
N LEU A 706 -21.06 -0.40 10.68
CA LEU A 706 -20.40 -1.15 11.75
C LEU A 706 -21.24 -2.37 12.17
N PHE A 707 -22.56 -2.21 12.22
CA PHE A 707 -23.47 -3.33 12.45
C PHE A 707 -23.35 -4.41 11.36
N ALA A 708 -23.28 -4.03 10.08
CA ALA A 708 -23.08 -4.98 8.99
C ALA A 708 -21.76 -5.76 9.14
N LEU A 709 -20.69 -5.06 9.52
CA LEU A 709 -19.36 -5.65 9.73
C LEU A 709 -19.35 -6.60 10.92
N VAL A 710 -19.83 -6.15 12.08
CA VAL A 710 -19.91 -6.99 13.30
C VAL A 710 -20.88 -8.16 13.09
N GLY A 711 -22.05 -7.93 12.50
CA GLY A 711 -23.07 -8.95 12.26
C GLY A 711 -22.63 -10.05 11.30
N SER A 712 -21.74 -9.73 10.35
CA SER A 712 -21.15 -10.70 9.43
C SER A 712 -20.01 -11.52 10.06
N ASN A 713 -19.60 -11.18 11.28
CA ASN A 713 -18.42 -11.75 11.95
C ASN A 713 -18.76 -12.11 13.42
N PRO A 714 -19.30 -13.31 13.69
CA PRO A 714 -19.75 -13.69 15.04
C PRO A 714 -18.69 -13.63 16.14
N ASN A 715 -17.41 -13.80 15.77
CA ASN A 715 -16.26 -13.77 16.67
C ASN A 715 -15.63 -12.37 16.82
N TRP A 716 -16.35 -11.32 16.41
CA TRP A 716 -15.85 -9.95 16.48
C TRP A 716 -15.45 -9.55 17.91
N PRO A 717 -14.28 -8.92 18.13
CA PRO A 717 -13.85 -8.49 19.47
C PRO A 717 -14.84 -7.50 20.09
N ARG A 718 -15.32 -7.79 21.30
CA ARG A 718 -16.24 -6.92 22.06
C ARG A 718 -15.49 -6.08 23.09
N VAL A 719 -14.51 -5.33 22.62
CA VAL A 719 -13.69 -4.44 23.44
C VAL A 719 -14.03 -2.98 23.12
N PRO A 720 -14.21 -2.10 24.13
CA PRO A 720 -14.42 -0.68 23.86
C PRO A 720 -13.26 -0.06 23.09
N ILE A 721 -13.58 0.87 22.19
CA ILE A 721 -12.57 1.70 21.55
C ILE A 721 -11.95 2.58 22.63
N THR A 722 -10.63 2.52 22.73
CA THR A 722 -9.88 3.21 23.76
C THR A 722 -8.80 4.02 23.08
N PHE A 723 -8.76 5.32 23.34
CA PHE A 723 -7.70 6.22 22.88
C PHE A 723 -6.79 6.58 24.03
N ARG A 724 -5.48 6.37 23.86
CA ARG A 724 -4.48 6.66 24.89
C ARG A 724 -3.33 7.47 24.32
N MET A 725 -2.77 8.34 25.16
CA MET A 725 -1.61 9.15 24.79
C MET A 725 -0.35 8.29 24.56
N GLU A 726 -0.14 7.27 25.40
CA GLU A 726 1.00 6.36 25.27
C GLU A 726 0.64 5.14 24.42
N SER A 727 1.41 4.89 23.36
CA SER A 727 1.37 3.63 22.64
C SER A 727 2.23 2.57 23.35
N SER A 728 1.76 1.33 23.39
CA SER A 728 2.53 0.19 23.89
C SER A 728 2.58 -0.92 22.84
N GLN A 729 3.40 -1.95 23.03
CA GLN A 729 3.39 -3.11 22.13
C GLN A 729 2.03 -3.83 22.06
N GLN A 730 1.17 -3.68 23.07
CA GLN A 730 -0.18 -4.25 23.12
C GLN A 730 -1.26 -3.28 22.62
N TYR A 731 -0.95 -1.98 22.52
CA TYR A 731 -1.88 -0.94 22.13
C TYR A 731 -1.20 0.01 21.14
N TYR A 732 -1.61 -0.09 19.88
CA TYR A 732 -1.10 0.76 18.82
C TYR A 732 -2.12 1.85 18.50
N GLY A 733 -1.79 3.10 18.85
CA GLY A 733 -2.66 4.24 18.65
C GLY A 733 -2.08 5.49 19.31
N SER A 734 -2.82 6.59 19.23
CA SER A 734 -2.41 7.87 19.78
C SER A 734 -3.62 8.66 20.27
N ALA A 735 -3.41 9.52 21.26
CA ALA A 735 -4.40 10.47 21.71
C ALA A 735 -3.73 11.77 22.14
N TRP A 736 -4.43 12.87 21.93
CA TRP A 736 -4.01 14.18 22.35
C TRP A 736 -5.24 15.02 22.67
N ALA A 737 -5.08 15.95 23.60
CA ALA A 737 -6.06 16.98 23.86
C ALA A 737 -5.38 18.31 24.21
N GLU A 738 -6.15 19.38 24.14
CA GLU A 738 -5.74 20.73 24.49
C GLU A 738 -6.91 21.49 25.11
N PHE A 739 -6.58 22.33 26.09
CA PHE A 739 -7.50 23.29 26.68
C PHE A 739 -7.06 24.70 26.28
N GLU A 740 -8.01 25.52 25.82
CA GLU A 740 -7.79 26.92 25.50
C GLU A 740 -8.64 27.82 26.40
N GLN A 741 -8.05 28.91 26.90
CA GLN A 741 -8.77 29.86 27.74
C GLN A 741 -9.79 30.66 26.92
N ARG A 742 -11.04 30.70 27.39
CA ARG A 742 -12.09 31.56 26.84
C ARG A 742 -12.22 32.86 27.62
N ASP A 743 -12.77 33.87 26.94
CA ASP A 743 -13.04 35.19 27.53
C ASP A 743 -14.07 35.14 28.68
N ASP A 744 -14.98 34.15 28.66
CA ASP A 744 -15.99 33.91 29.70
C ASP A 744 -15.45 33.16 30.93
N GLY A 745 -14.16 32.81 30.95
CA GLY A 745 -13.52 32.08 32.03
C GLY A 745 -13.71 30.56 31.99
N LEU A 746 -14.44 30.04 30.99
CA LEU A 746 -14.49 28.60 30.71
C LEU A 746 -13.27 28.17 29.86
N LEU A 747 -13.10 26.87 29.67
CA LEU A 747 -12.01 26.30 28.87
C LEU A 747 -12.58 25.59 27.63
N ASP A 748 -12.19 26.01 26.43
CA ASP A 748 -12.48 25.21 25.25
C ASP A 748 -11.65 23.93 25.27
N PHE A 749 -12.23 22.82 24.84
CA PHE A 749 -11.59 21.52 24.80
C PHE A 749 -11.54 21.00 23.37
N THR A 750 -10.35 20.57 22.93
CA THR A 750 -10.15 19.87 21.66
C THR A 750 -9.43 18.55 21.91
N PHE A 751 -9.88 17.48 21.26
CA PHE A 751 -9.34 16.13 21.37
C PHE A 751 -9.23 15.48 19.99
N TYR A 752 -8.14 14.74 19.77
CA TYR A 752 -8.01 13.81 18.65
C TYR A 752 -7.42 12.50 19.14
N GLY A 753 -8.13 11.40 18.89
CA GLY A 753 -7.64 10.04 19.12
C GLY A 753 -7.69 9.21 17.84
N SER A 754 -6.66 8.40 17.62
CA SER A 754 -6.60 7.33 16.61
C SER A 754 -6.15 6.01 17.24
N MET A 755 -6.60 4.88 16.70
CA MET A 755 -6.05 3.58 17.07
C MET A 755 -5.99 2.64 15.88
N PHE A 756 -5.06 1.69 15.93
CA PHE A 756 -4.98 0.53 15.05
C PHE A 756 -5.74 -0.64 15.68
N ALA A 757 -6.68 -1.21 14.94
CA ALA A 757 -7.47 -2.34 15.42
C ALA A 757 -7.39 -3.50 14.42
N PRO A 758 -6.44 -4.43 14.60
CA PRO A 758 -6.40 -5.64 13.80
C PRO A 758 -7.53 -6.57 14.24
N VAL A 759 -8.35 -7.03 13.30
CA VAL A 759 -9.51 -7.86 13.61
C VAL A 759 -9.15 -9.36 13.58
N GLY A 760 -8.18 -9.74 12.75
CA GLY A 760 -7.56 -11.07 12.75
C GLY A 760 -8.10 -12.05 11.68
N PRO A 761 -7.98 -13.37 11.90
CA PRO A 761 -8.34 -14.40 10.92
C PRO A 761 -9.85 -14.60 10.78
N GLY A 762 -10.26 -15.16 9.63
CA GLY A 762 -11.64 -15.59 9.41
C GLY A 762 -12.65 -14.45 9.19
N ILE A 763 -12.17 -13.21 9.09
CA ILE A 763 -12.99 -12.03 8.86
C ILE A 763 -13.58 -12.02 7.45
N ARG A 764 -14.82 -11.56 7.39
CA ARG A 764 -15.61 -11.41 6.18
C ARG A 764 -16.05 -9.96 6.02
N TRP A 765 -15.90 -9.45 4.81
CA TRP A 765 -16.35 -8.13 4.46
C TRP A 765 -17.80 -8.18 3.98
N PRO A 766 -18.74 -7.46 4.62
CA PRO A 766 -20.10 -7.35 4.12
C PRO A 766 -20.14 -6.46 2.88
N LEU A 767 -20.86 -6.91 1.86
CA LEU A 767 -21.27 -6.07 0.74
C LEU A 767 -22.68 -5.52 1.02
N ASN A 768 -23.06 -4.46 0.33
CA ASN A 768 -24.37 -3.81 0.42
C ASN A 768 -25.54 -4.60 -0.20
N PHE A 769 -25.36 -5.89 -0.49
CA PHE A 769 -26.44 -6.79 -0.88
C PHE A 769 -26.98 -7.50 0.37
N VAL A 770 -28.23 -7.24 0.72
CA VAL A 770 -28.80 -7.70 1.99
C VAL A 770 -30.31 -7.79 1.87
N GLY A 771 -30.94 -8.80 2.47
CA GLY A 771 -32.40 -8.87 2.64
C GLY A 771 -32.89 -8.13 3.90
N PRO A 772 -34.20 -8.02 4.15
CA PRO A 772 -34.74 -7.29 5.31
C PRO A 772 -34.33 -7.89 6.67
N SER A 773 -33.85 -9.13 6.70
CA SER A 773 -33.33 -9.78 7.90
C SER A 773 -31.87 -9.42 8.25
N GLY A 774 -31.20 -8.57 7.47
CA GLY A 774 -29.82 -8.16 7.74
C GLY A 774 -28.75 -9.23 7.46
N GLN A 775 -29.04 -10.22 6.62
CA GLN A 775 -28.08 -11.25 6.19
C GLN A 775 -27.36 -10.79 4.92
N PHE A 776 -26.15 -10.24 5.09
CA PHE A 776 -25.36 -9.62 4.02
C PHE A 776 -24.69 -10.66 3.12
N ALA A 777 -24.54 -10.32 1.83
CA ALA A 777 -23.53 -10.95 1.01
C ALA A 777 -22.15 -10.63 1.56
N THR A 778 -21.22 -11.58 1.49
CA THR A 778 -19.89 -11.44 2.08
C THR A 778 -18.77 -11.95 1.18
N ILE A 779 -17.58 -11.36 1.34
CA ILE A 779 -16.33 -11.84 0.73
C ILE A 779 -15.27 -12.08 1.80
N PRO A 780 -14.29 -12.99 1.59
CA PRO A 780 -13.21 -13.16 2.54
C PRO A 780 -12.36 -11.90 2.67
N ALA A 781 -12.07 -11.51 3.90
CA ALA A 781 -11.30 -10.31 4.23
C ALA A 781 -10.42 -10.54 5.47
N ALA A 782 -9.77 -11.70 5.53
CA ALA A 782 -8.88 -12.06 6.62
C ALA A 782 -7.72 -11.04 6.71
N GLY A 783 -7.46 -10.55 7.92
CA GLY A 783 -6.48 -9.49 8.15
C GLY A 783 -7.01 -8.08 7.97
N THR A 784 -8.31 -7.87 7.81
CA THR A 784 -8.89 -6.52 7.87
C THR A 784 -8.43 -5.79 9.14
N VAL A 785 -8.03 -4.54 8.96
CA VAL A 785 -7.62 -3.61 10.01
C VAL A 785 -8.53 -2.40 9.98
N MET A 786 -8.95 -1.92 11.15
CA MET A 786 -9.64 -0.65 11.30
C MET A 786 -8.70 0.40 11.88
N HIS A 787 -8.95 1.66 11.51
CA HIS A 787 -8.30 2.82 12.09
C HIS A 787 -9.35 3.82 12.64
N PRO A 788 -10.09 3.43 13.71
CA PRO A 788 -11.09 4.30 14.30
C PRO A 788 -10.44 5.57 14.80
N HIS A 789 -11.08 6.70 14.55
CA HIS A 789 -10.60 7.99 15.02
C HIS A 789 -11.75 8.89 15.44
N LEU A 790 -11.47 9.73 16.43
CA LEU A 790 -12.44 10.62 17.05
C LEU A 790 -11.82 11.99 17.23
N HIS A 791 -12.45 12.99 16.62
CA HIS A 791 -12.15 14.38 16.86
C HIS A 791 -13.31 15.04 17.59
N LEU A 792 -13.07 15.62 18.76
CA LEU A 792 -14.06 16.38 19.52
C LEU A 792 -13.52 17.80 19.71
N SER A 793 -14.34 18.80 19.47
CA SER A 793 -14.00 20.17 19.83
C SER A 793 -15.23 20.97 20.25
N THR A 794 -15.09 21.79 21.28
CA THR A 794 -16.10 22.80 21.67
C THR A 794 -15.89 24.14 20.94
N LYS A 795 -14.82 24.24 20.15
CA LYS A 795 -14.42 25.42 19.41
C LYS A 795 -14.74 25.25 17.92
N GLU A 796 -15.23 26.32 17.30
CA GLU A 796 -15.42 26.35 15.85
C GLU A 796 -14.06 26.27 15.14
N PRO A 797 -13.95 25.54 14.03
CA PRO A 797 -12.70 25.47 13.28
C PRO A 797 -12.35 26.87 12.75
N ALA A 798 -11.06 27.17 12.66
CA ALA A 798 -10.60 28.47 12.17
C ALA A 798 -11.14 28.74 10.76
N GLY A 799 -11.82 29.87 10.58
CA GLY A 799 -12.33 30.33 9.29
C GLY A 799 -11.26 31.02 8.44
N GLY A 800 -11.47 31.03 7.12
CA GLY A 800 -10.62 31.76 6.15
C GLY A 800 -9.57 30.89 5.45
N GLY A 801 -9.26 31.26 4.21
CA GLY A 801 -8.39 30.51 3.29
C GLY A 801 -9.03 30.36 1.91
N GLU A 802 -8.25 29.94 0.92
CA GLU A 802 -8.75 29.55 -0.40
C GLU A 802 -8.57 28.02 -0.53
N CYS A 803 -9.67 27.29 -0.41
CA CYS A 803 -9.66 25.84 -0.61
C CYS A 803 -9.47 25.52 -2.11
N PRO A 804 -8.56 24.61 -2.49
CA PRO A 804 -8.49 24.13 -3.87
C PRO A 804 -9.74 23.29 -4.20
N ASP A 805 -9.96 23.04 -5.49
CA ASP A 805 -10.98 22.07 -5.90
C ASP A 805 -10.59 20.68 -5.40
N ILE A 806 -11.27 20.20 -4.35
CA ILE A 806 -11.03 18.89 -3.75
C ILE A 806 -11.87 17.83 -4.49
N PRO A 807 -11.24 16.85 -5.15
CA PRO A 807 -11.98 15.74 -5.76
C PRO A 807 -12.47 14.77 -4.67
N PHE A 808 -13.70 14.27 -4.80
CA PHE A 808 -14.27 13.33 -3.81
C PHE A 808 -14.08 11.87 -4.25
N ASN A 809 -13.85 10.97 -3.30
CA ASN A 809 -13.66 9.53 -3.50
C ASN A 809 -12.60 9.19 -4.56
N THR A 810 -11.45 9.86 -4.49
CA THR A 810 -10.36 9.73 -5.47
C THR A 810 -9.02 9.57 -4.79
N VAL A 811 -8.01 9.20 -5.57
CA VAL A 811 -6.62 9.12 -5.13
C VAL A 811 -5.77 10.02 -6.04
N GLN A 812 -4.92 10.85 -5.43
CA GLN A 812 -4.05 11.79 -6.13
C GLN A 812 -2.59 11.60 -5.69
N GLU A 813 -1.68 11.55 -6.66
CA GLU A 813 -0.24 11.58 -6.42
C GLU A 813 0.28 13.01 -6.48
N LEU A 814 1.06 13.41 -5.48
CA LEU A 814 1.78 14.68 -5.41
C LEU A 814 3.28 14.40 -5.30
N THR A 815 4.11 15.19 -5.96
CA THR A 815 5.58 15.07 -5.89
C THR A 815 6.10 15.98 -4.79
N LEU A 816 6.96 15.49 -3.89
CA LEU A 816 7.55 16.33 -2.86
C LEU A 816 8.44 17.39 -3.50
N PHE A 817 8.21 18.65 -3.15
CA PHE A 817 9.14 19.73 -3.42
C PHE A 817 10.27 19.65 -2.39
N THR A 818 11.38 19.03 -2.79
CA THR A 818 12.49 18.65 -1.93
C THR A 818 13.09 19.83 -1.19
N HIS A 819 13.17 21.01 -1.82
CA HIS A 819 13.65 22.22 -1.16
C HIS A 819 12.87 22.55 0.13
N ASN A 820 11.57 22.22 0.20
CA ASN A 820 10.69 22.52 1.34
C ASN A 820 10.13 21.27 2.02
N SER A 821 10.69 20.09 1.72
CA SER A 821 10.36 18.84 2.40
C SER A 821 11.59 18.37 3.15
N SER A 822 11.49 18.11 4.45
CA SER A 822 12.66 17.84 5.29
C SER A 822 12.31 17.04 6.53
N PHE A 823 13.27 16.24 6.99
CA PHE A 823 13.31 15.74 8.35
C PHE A 823 14.51 16.35 9.07
N GLY A 824 14.37 16.61 10.36
CA GLY A 824 15.45 17.11 11.18
C GLY A 824 15.15 17.08 12.66
N ASP A 825 16.08 17.59 13.45
CA ASP A 825 15.96 17.69 14.91
C ASP A 825 16.75 18.91 15.41
N ALA A 826 16.13 19.70 16.28
CA ALA A 826 16.81 20.73 17.04
C ALA A 826 17.29 20.16 18.40
N PHE A 827 18.58 19.88 18.47
CA PHE A 827 19.26 19.34 19.64
C PHE A 827 19.52 20.44 20.66
N THR A 828 18.67 20.54 21.67
CA THR A 828 18.93 21.32 22.88
C THR A 828 19.54 20.40 23.93
N LEU A 829 20.82 20.03 23.75
CA LEU A 829 21.53 19.13 24.65
C LEU A 829 22.54 19.90 25.51
N HIS A 830 22.38 19.83 26.83
CA HIS A 830 23.27 20.46 27.78
C HIS A 830 24.46 19.56 28.09
N ALA A 831 25.48 19.56 27.24
CA ALA A 831 26.71 18.79 27.45
C ALA A 831 27.97 19.62 27.12
N PRO A 832 28.97 19.70 28.03
CA PRO A 832 30.22 20.42 27.76
C PRO A 832 30.93 19.97 26.49
N GLN A 833 30.78 18.70 26.13
CA GLN A 833 31.38 18.08 24.94
C GLN A 833 30.81 18.64 23.63
N LEU A 834 29.58 19.17 23.63
CA LEU A 834 28.92 19.72 22.45
C LEU A 834 29.15 21.23 22.32
N GLY A 835 29.25 21.94 23.46
CA GLY A 835 29.51 23.38 23.51
C GLY A 835 28.33 24.28 23.16
N GLY A 836 27.14 23.72 22.90
CA GLY A 836 25.92 24.48 22.61
C GLY A 836 24.86 23.63 21.89
N LYS A 837 23.83 24.31 21.39
CA LYS A 837 22.75 23.69 20.60
C LYS A 837 23.16 23.49 19.15
N ALA A 838 22.51 22.57 18.45
CA ALA A 838 22.66 22.39 17.01
C ALA A 838 21.35 21.93 16.37
N THR A 839 21.18 22.16 15.07
CA THR A 839 20.05 21.65 14.31
C THR A 839 20.56 20.81 13.14
N GLY A 840 20.14 19.55 13.09
CA GLY A 840 20.35 18.66 11.96
C GLY A 840 19.13 18.73 11.05
N ARG A 841 19.33 18.80 9.73
CA ARG A 841 18.22 18.79 8.77
C ARG A 841 18.67 18.21 7.45
N SER A 842 17.91 17.26 6.95
CA SER A 842 18.03 16.67 5.63
C SER A 842 16.77 16.91 4.81
N HIS A 843 16.95 17.27 3.54
CA HIS A 843 15.85 17.46 2.61
C HIS A 843 15.37 16.10 2.10
N LEU A 844 14.10 15.98 1.74
CA LEU A 844 13.48 14.71 1.37
C LEU A 844 13.10 14.67 -0.12
N LEU A 845 13.51 13.61 -0.81
CA LEU A 845 13.09 13.27 -2.16
C LEU A 845 12.04 12.16 -2.10
N GLY A 846 10.87 12.39 -2.70
CA GLY A 846 9.78 11.43 -2.65
C GLY A 846 8.46 11.95 -3.22
N ARG A 847 7.37 11.30 -2.81
CA ARG A 847 6.00 11.63 -3.20
C ARG A 847 5.08 11.60 -1.97
N ALA A 848 3.90 12.20 -2.09
CA ALA A 848 2.79 12.02 -1.18
C ALA A 848 1.58 11.49 -1.96
N LEU A 849 0.94 10.45 -1.45
CA LEU A 849 -0.34 9.96 -1.96
C LEU A 849 -1.46 10.50 -1.07
N VAL A 850 -2.43 11.17 -1.68
CA VAL A 850 -3.60 11.70 -0.98
C VAL A 850 -4.83 10.94 -1.45
N GLN A 851 -5.46 10.19 -0.54
CA GLN A 851 -6.77 9.57 -0.77
C GLN A 851 -7.85 10.47 -0.18
N TYR A 852 -8.84 10.84 -0.99
CA TYR A 852 -10.01 11.60 -0.59
C TYR A 852 -11.20 10.66 -0.46
N GLY A 853 -11.97 10.79 0.62
CA GLY A 853 -13.27 10.12 0.76
C GLY A 853 -14.40 10.97 0.19
N VAL A 854 -15.64 10.67 0.60
CA VAL A 854 -16.81 11.48 0.23
C VAL A 854 -17.00 12.64 1.18
N ARG A 855 -17.57 13.73 0.67
CA ARG A 855 -17.95 14.88 1.48
C ARG A 855 -18.92 14.49 2.60
N SER A 856 -18.65 14.99 3.80
CA SER A 856 -19.52 14.90 4.98
C SER A 856 -19.66 16.30 5.58
N GLY A 857 -20.87 16.88 5.51
CA GLY A 857 -21.08 18.28 5.87
C GLY A 857 -20.19 19.23 5.06
N ASN A 858 -19.33 19.99 5.75
CA ASN A 858 -18.33 20.89 5.13
C ASN A 858 -16.92 20.31 5.13
N THR A 859 -16.75 19.02 5.41
CA THR A 859 -15.44 18.37 5.38
C THR A 859 -15.36 17.21 4.40
N VAL A 860 -14.13 16.78 4.14
CA VAL A 860 -13.81 15.54 3.42
C VAL A 860 -12.78 14.76 4.23
N PRO A 861 -13.00 13.47 4.53
CA PRO A 861 -11.97 12.61 5.10
C PRO A 861 -10.84 12.44 4.09
N VAL A 862 -9.60 12.60 4.55
CA VAL A 862 -8.38 12.51 3.75
C VAL A 862 -7.36 11.65 4.48
N ALA A 863 -6.80 10.68 3.75
CA ALA A 863 -5.63 9.91 4.17
C ALA A 863 -4.40 10.30 3.35
N VAL A 864 -3.25 10.41 4.01
CA VAL A 864 -1.96 10.79 3.39
C VAL A 864 -0.93 9.71 3.64
N PHE A 865 -0.22 9.29 2.60
CA PHE A 865 0.89 8.34 2.66
C PHE A 865 2.14 8.96 2.05
N ALA A 866 3.30 8.82 2.68
CA ALA A 866 4.57 9.27 2.13
C ALA A 866 5.25 8.11 1.39
N LEU A 867 5.73 8.38 0.18
CA LEU A 867 6.30 7.37 -0.70
C LEU A 867 7.67 7.81 -1.21
N ASN A 868 8.48 6.84 -1.60
CA ASN A 868 9.74 7.06 -2.30
C ASN A 868 9.53 7.76 -3.67
N PRO A 869 10.62 8.17 -4.36
CA PRO A 869 10.53 8.77 -5.69
C PRO A 869 9.83 7.84 -6.70
N GLY A 870 9.06 8.42 -7.62
CA GLY A 870 8.31 7.64 -8.60
C GLY A 870 9.24 6.88 -9.57
N GLY A 871 8.89 5.65 -9.92
CA GLY A 871 9.65 4.83 -10.87
C GLY A 871 10.93 4.18 -10.31
N VAL A 872 11.16 4.28 -9.00
CA VAL A 872 12.16 3.46 -8.31
C VAL A 872 11.74 1.98 -8.38
N MET A 873 12.69 1.13 -8.78
CA MET A 873 12.55 -0.32 -8.94
C MET A 873 13.44 -1.10 -7.98
N GLU A 874 14.21 -0.40 -7.14
CA GLU A 874 15.09 -0.97 -6.13
C GLU A 874 14.26 -1.43 -4.92
N GLU A 875 14.65 -2.55 -4.31
CA GLU A 875 14.07 -3.01 -3.05
C GLU A 875 14.50 -2.09 -1.90
N MET A 876 13.67 -2.00 -0.87
CA MET A 876 14.05 -1.30 0.36
C MET A 876 15.15 -2.08 1.08
N GLU A 877 16.27 -1.41 1.38
CA GLU A 877 17.39 -2.02 2.11
C GLU A 877 16.97 -2.53 3.49
N PRO A 878 17.45 -3.71 3.93
CA PRO A 878 17.22 -4.19 5.29
C PRO A 878 17.78 -3.22 6.34
N SER A 879 17.00 -2.94 7.38
CA SER A 879 17.40 -2.11 8.53
C SER A 879 17.07 -2.82 9.83
N PRO A 880 17.64 -2.40 10.98
CA PRO A 880 17.24 -2.94 12.28
C PRO A 880 15.72 -2.87 12.52
N ILE A 881 15.06 -1.81 12.00
CA ILE A 881 13.61 -1.65 12.05
C ILE A 881 12.92 -2.73 11.21
N SER A 882 13.30 -2.91 9.94
CA SER A 882 12.62 -3.87 9.06
C SER A 882 12.85 -5.33 9.44
N GLN A 883 13.91 -5.63 10.20
CA GLN A 883 14.18 -6.97 10.73
C GLN A 883 13.29 -7.34 11.93
N VAL A 884 12.85 -6.35 12.73
CA VAL A 884 12.06 -6.60 13.94
C VAL A 884 10.60 -6.19 13.81
N PHE A 885 10.24 -5.42 12.78
CA PHE A 885 8.87 -4.97 12.57
C PHE A 885 7.97 -6.18 12.24
N PRO A 886 6.81 -6.32 12.91
CA PRO A 886 6.02 -7.55 12.82
C PRO A 886 5.15 -7.63 11.56
N GLY A 887 4.98 -6.52 10.82
CA GLY A 887 4.25 -6.47 9.55
C GLY A 887 5.15 -6.21 8.34
N ARG A 888 4.52 -5.83 7.22
CA ARG A 888 5.20 -5.41 6.00
C ARG A 888 5.40 -3.90 5.99
N LEU A 889 6.65 -3.46 5.80
CA LEU A 889 7.02 -2.06 5.60
C LEU A 889 7.16 -1.75 4.11
N TYR A 890 7.05 -0.46 3.77
CA TYR A 890 7.32 0.08 2.44
C TYR A 890 8.20 1.31 2.53
N ALA A 891 8.92 1.61 1.44
CA ALA A 891 9.84 2.74 1.41
C ALA A 891 9.07 4.07 1.28
N GLY A 892 9.32 4.99 2.21
CA GLY A 892 8.89 6.38 2.10
C GLY A 892 9.97 7.28 1.47
N PRO A 893 9.90 8.60 1.68
CA PRO A 893 10.88 9.55 1.17
C PRO A 893 12.30 9.28 1.67
N VAL A 894 13.27 9.50 0.78
CA VAL A 894 14.71 9.32 1.07
C VAL A 894 15.37 10.68 1.25
N GLY A 895 16.23 10.80 2.25
CA GLY A 895 16.95 12.01 2.61
C GLY A 895 18.29 12.17 1.91
N PHE A 896 18.77 13.41 1.87
CA PHE A 896 20.15 13.72 1.46
C PHE A 896 21.12 13.69 2.64
N ASP A 897 22.33 13.21 2.42
CA ASP A 897 23.38 13.20 3.44
C ASP A 897 23.67 14.63 3.90
N GLU A 898 23.86 14.82 5.21
CA GLU A 898 24.09 16.12 5.83
C GLU A 898 25.07 16.02 6.99
N ILE A 899 25.55 17.16 7.48
CA ILE A 899 26.43 17.22 8.67
C ILE A 899 25.74 17.99 9.77
N LEU A 900 25.51 17.33 10.91
CA LEU A 900 25.10 17.98 12.16
C LEU A 900 26.33 18.62 12.81
N ARG A 901 26.29 19.94 13.01
CA ARG A 901 27.41 20.71 13.56
C ARG A 901 27.06 21.35 14.89
N PHE A 902 27.58 20.79 15.97
CA PHE A 902 27.68 21.46 17.26
C PHE A 902 28.92 22.35 17.29
N PRO A 903 28.98 23.35 18.21
CA PRO A 903 30.16 24.21 18.34
C PRO A 903 31.49 23.48 18.51
N LEU A 904 31.50 22.32 19.19
CA LEU A 904 32.73 21.57 19.46
C LEU A 904 32.80 20.20 18.77
N ARG A 905 31.74 19.74 18.09
CA ARG A 905 31.65 18.40 17.48
C ARG A 905 30.82 18.40 16.20
N SER A 906 31.10 17.45 15.31
CA SER A 906 30.29 17.23 14.11
C SER A 906 29.97 15.75 13.95
N TYR A 907 28.80 15.47 13.35
CA TYR A 907 28.28 14.13 13.11
C TYR A 907 27.79 14.08 11.66
N SER A 908 28.09 12.98 10.98
CA SER A 908 27.47 12.69 9.68
C SER A 908 26.03 12.20 9.90
N LEU A 909 25.13 12.65 9.03
CA LEU A 909 23.73 12.27 8.99
C LEU A 909 23.50 11.55 7.66
N ASP A 910 23.87 10.27 7.63
CA ASP A 910 23.86 9.45 6.42
C ASP A 910 22.66 8.49 6.42
N ASP A 911 22.31 7.97 5.24
CA ASP A 911 21.29 6.93 5.01
C ASP A 911 19.90 7.28 5.55
N LEU A 912 19.54 8.56 5.54
CA LEU A 912 18.22 8.99 5.99
C LEU A 912 17.13 8.40 5.08
N ALA A 913 16.21 7.64 5.65
CA ALA A 913 14.92 7.32 5.03
C ALA A 913 13.78 7.43 6.04
N ILE A 914 12.65 7.97 5.57
CA ILE A 914 11.39 7.98 6.32
C ILE A 914 10.62 6.73 5.91
N ILE A 915 10.31 5.88 6.88
CA ILE A 915 9.51 4.68 6.67
C ILE A 915 8.16 4.93 7.32
N ASP A 916 7.11 5.04 6.52
CA ASP A 916 5.74 5.17 7.01
C ASP A 916 5.40 3.99 7.90
N ASP A 917 4.70 4.29 8.99
CA ASP A 917 4.16 3.28 9.88
C ASP A 917 2.79 2.80 9.38
N PRO A 918 2.67 1.56 8.88
CA PRO A 918 1.42 1.08 8.30
C PRO A 918 0.31 0.85 9.34
N PHE A 919 0.62 0.90 10.65
CA PHE A 919 -0.35 0.63 11.71
C PHE A 919 -1.06 1.92 12.19
N ASP A 920 -0.51 3.12 12.00
CA ASP A 920 -1.18 4.38 12.35
C ASP A 920 -1.14 5.33 11.15
N ILE A 921 -2.15 5.20 10.30
CA ILE A 921 -2.26 5.96 9.05
C ILE A 921 -2.50 7.45 9.32
N SER A 922 -1.95 8.32 8.46
CA SER A 922 -2.20 9.76 8.55
C SER A 922 -3.59 10.09 8.01
N VAL A 923 -4.61 10.09 8.87
CA VAL A 923 -6.01 10.37 8.51
C VAL A 923 -6.52 11.63 9.22
N GLY A 924 -7.38 12.39 8.55
CA GLY A 924 -8.01 13.59 9.09
C GLY A 924 -9.10 14.16 8.19
N ALA A 925 -9.77 15.22 8.61
CA ALA A 925 -10.85 15.83 7.85
C ALA A 925 -10.45 17.22 7.34
N VAL A 926 -10.58 17.49 6.05
CA VAL A 926 -10.28 18.80 5.45
C VAL A 926 -11.54 19.66 5.40
N ASP A 927 -11.51 20.88 5.95
CA ASP A 927 -12.58 21.87 5.82
C ASP A 927 -12.58 22.48 4.41
N LEU A 928 -13.68 22.31 3.68
CA LEU A 928 -13.87 22.78 2.31
C LEU A 928 -13.91 24.31 2.19
N ARG A 929 -14.01 25.06 3.30
CA ARG A 929 -13.99 26.53 3.30
C ARG A 929 -12.58 27.10 3.33
N SER A 930 -11.62 26.35 3.87
CA SER A 930 -10.25 26.82 4.12
C SER A 930 -9.17 25.95 3.49
N GLY A 931 -9.48 24.70 3.14
CA GLY A 931 -8.50 23.68 2.74
C GLY A 931 -7.66 23.14 3.90
N ARG A 932 -7.91 23.58 5.14
CA ARG A 932 -7.15 23.16 6.32
C ARG A 932 -7.72 21.89 6.91
N PHE A 933 -6.85 21.06 7.46
CA PHE A 933 -7.30 19.94 8.29
C PHE A 933 -7.90 20.48 9.59
N VAL A 934 -9.07 19.95 9.96
CA VAL A 934 -9.78 20.26 11.19
C VAL A 934 -8.98 19.75 12.39
N ASN A 935 -8.40 18.56 12.28
CA ASN A 935 -7.49 18.00 13.26
C ASN A 935 -6.04 18.43 13.00
N LYS A 936 -5.21 18.46 14.06
CA LYS A 936 -3.74 18.44 13.91
C LYS A 936 -3.38 17.05 13.37
N LEU A 937 -3.06 16.97 12.07
CA LEU A 937 -2.77 15.73 11.37
C LEU A 937 -1.62 15.01 12.08
N LEU A 938 -1.76 13.70 12.27
CA LEU A 938 -0.71 12.84 12.78
C LEU A 938 -0.05 12.13 11.60
N HIS A 939 1.26 12.22 11.50
CA HIS A 939 2.06 11.38 10.65
C HIS A 939 3.03 10.57 11.51
N ARG A 940 2.88 9.24 11.46
CA ARG A 940 3.70 8.32 12.24
C ARG A 940 4.70 7.63 11.32
N GLY A 941 5.97 7.67 11.69
CA GLY A 941 7.03 7.13 10.86
C GLY A 941 8.25 6.68 11.65
N PHE A 942 8.94 5.67 11.14
CA PHE A 942 10.26 5.28 11.60
C PHE A 942 11.32 6.05 10.83
N ILE A 943 12.38 6.43 11.53
CA ILE A 943 13.51 7.13 10.92
C ILE A 943 14.67 6.14 10.82
N ASN A 944 15.02 5.78 9.60
CA ASN A 944 16.23 5.06 9.28
C ASN A 944 17.35 6.09 9.16
N GLN A 945 18.25 6.17 10.14
CA GLN A 945 19.41 7.07 10.11
C GLN A 945 20.47 6.62 11.12
N ASP A 946 21.74 6.68 10.72
CA ASP A 946 22.87 6.20 11.52
C ASP A 946 22.97 6.83 12.91
N LEU A 947 22.81 8.15 13.03
CA LEU A 947 22.85 8.83 14.32
C LEU A 947 21.73 8.39 15.26
N ILE A 948 20.53 8.16 14.73
CA ILE A 948 19.37 7.71 15.51
C ILE A 948 19.58 6.28 15.99
N PHE A 949 20.10 5.39 15.14
CA PHE A 949 20.46 4.05 15.59
C PHE A 949 21.60 4.04 16.59
N ALA A 950 22.58 4.93 16.45
CA ALA A 950 23.63 5.10 17.44
C ALA A 950 23.04 5.56 18.78
N LEU A 951 22.10 6.51 18.77
CA LEU A 951 21.40 6.99 19.96
C LEU A 951 20.66 5.84 20.66
N LEU A 952 19.84 5.07 19.94
CA LEU A 952 19.12 3.91 20.48
C LEU A 952 20.06 2.83 21.02
N ARG A 953 21.26 2.69 20.44
CA ARG A 953 22.28 1.72 20.88
C ARG A 953 22.99 2.16 22.16
N VAL A 954 23.42 3.43 22.25
CA VAL A 954 24.17 3.94 23.41
C VAL A 954 23.27 4.29 24.58
N GLU A 955 22.00 4.62 24.32
CA GLU A 955 20.99 4.94 25.32
C GLU A 955 19.71 4.12 25.08
N PRO A 956 19.67 2.85 25.54
CA PRO A 956 18.52 1.96 25.34
C PRO A 956 17.23 2.43 26.04
N ARG A 957 17.29 3.44 26.92
CA ARG A 957 16.10 4.06 27.52
C ARG A 957 15.42 5.06 26.59
N THR A 958 16.06 5.41 25.47
CA THR A 958 15.44 6.19 24.41
C THR A 958 14.30 5.37 23.79
N PRO A 959 13.07 5.92 23.65
CA PRO A 959 11.95 5.17 23.08
C PRO A 959 12.28 4.61 21.68
N GLY A 960 12.13 3.30 21.51
CA GLY A 960 12.33 2.61 20.23
C GLY A 960 11.08 2.55 19.34
N SER A 961 10.02 3.27 19.68
CA SER A 961 8.80 3.38 18.87
C SER A 961 8.98 4.39 17.73
N SER A 962 8.16 4.28 16.70
CA SER A 962 8.01 5.31 15.66
C SER A 962 7.70 6.69 16.26
N PHE A 963 8.11 7.74 15.54
CA PHE A 963 7.88 9.13 15.93
C PHE A 963 6.46 9.57 15.55
N ASN A 964 5.83 10.33 16.45
CA ASN A 964 4.44 10.80 16.30
C ASN A 964 4.43 12.27 15.85
N PHE A 965 4.85 12.56 14.62
CA PHE A 965 4.85 13.93 14.11
C PHE A 965 3.41 14.45 14.04
N ARG A 966 3.07 15.43 14.87
CA ARG A 966 1.73 16.00 14.90
C ARG A 966 1.78 17.49 14.64
N GLY A 967 0.88 17.98 13.80
CA GLY A 967 0.76 19.42 13.59
C GLY A 967 -0.18 19.81 12.46
N PRO A 968 -0.19 21.10 12.09
CA PRO A 968 -1.13 21.61 11.09
C PRO A 968 -0.82 21.05 9.69
N ALA A 969 -1.90 20.80 8.94
CA ALA A 969 -1.84 20.43 7.54
C ALA A 969 -2.85 21.25 6.72
N VAL A 970 -2.54 21.47 5.44
CA VAL A 970 -3.40 22.22 4.51
C VAL A 970 -3.28 21.68 3.08
N LEU A 971 -4.41 21.69 2.38
CA LEU A 971 -4.49 21.62 0.93
C LEU A 971 -4.77 23.04 0.42
N GLU A 972 -3.90 23.52 -0.45
CA GLU A 972 -4.00 24.85 -1.04
C GLU A 972 -3.84 24.82 -2.56
N LYS A 973 -4.27 25.90 -3.20
CA LYS A 973 -4.13 26.10 -4.64
C LYS A 973 -2.71 26.57 -4.97
N GLY A 974 -2.02 25.82 -5.83
CA GLY A 974 -0.70 26.16 -6.36
C GLY A 974 -0.74 27.32 -7.37
N ALA A 975 0.43 27.82 -7.77
CA ALA A 975 0.59 28.95 -8.71
C ALA A 975 -0.11 28.73 -10.05
N ASP A 976 -0.28 27.48 -10.44
CA ASP A 976 -0.87 27.00 -11.69
C ASP A 976 -2.26 26.37 -11.48
N GLY A 977 -2.87 26.59 -10.31
CA GLY A 977 -4.15 25.99 -9.93
C GLY A 977 -4.09 24.51 -9.56
N GLY A 978 -2.90 23.91 -9.41
CA GLY A 978 -2.73 22.53 -8.95
C GLY A 978 -2.95 22.39 -7.45
N THR A 979 -3.07 21.16 -6.95
CA THR A 979 -3.16 20.91 -5.50
C THR A 979 -1.75 20.95 -4.90
N VAL A 980 -1.61 21.67 -3.79
CA VAL A 980 -0.42 21.67 -2.95
C VAL A 980 -0.80 21.19 -1.55
N PHE A 981 -0.12 20.15 -1.07
CA PHE A 981 -0.24 19.66 0.29
C PHE A 981 0.94 20.16 1.13
N ARG A 982 0.64 20.70 2.31
CA ARG A 982 1.66 21.06 3.31
C ARG A 982 1.35 20.41 4.64
N PHE A 983 2.41 19.97 5.31
CA PHE A 983 2.36 19.43 6.65
C PHE A 983 3.57 19.91 7.45
N LEU A 984 3.32 20.37 8.67
CA LEU A 984 4.32 20.78 9.64
C LEU A 984 4.14 19.92 10.90
N GLY A 985 4.88 18.83 11.01
CA GLY A 985 4.86 17.97 12.18
C GLY A 985 6.08 18.17 13.06
N GLU A 986 5.86 18.24 14.37
CA GLU A 986 6.93 18.33 15.38
C GLU A 986 6.68 17.32 16.50
N VAL A 987 7.76 16.93 17.16
CA VAL A 987 7.77 16.06 18.33
C VAL A 987 8.63 16.72 19.39
N PHE A 988 8.16 16.68 20.63
CA PHE A 988 8.92 17.14 21.78
C PHE A 988 9.35 15.94 22.61
N ILE A 989 10.66 15.72 22.75
CA ILE A 989 11.22 14.57 23.49
C ILE A 989 12.14 15.09 24.60
N PRO A 990 11.70 15.05 25.87
CA PRO A 990 12.58 15.30 27.00
C PRO A 990 13.78 14.36 26.97
N TYR A 991 14.96 14.88 27.31
CA TYR A 991 16.20 14.11 27.39
C TYR A 991 16.76 14.20 28.82
N PRO A 992 16.33 13.30 29.73
CA PRO A 992 16.62 13.43 31.15
C PRO A 992 18.12 13.45 31.46
N GLU A 993 18.46 14.10 32.59
CA GLU A 993 19.84 14.16 33.05
C GLU A 993 20.46 12.76 33.19
N GLY A 994 21.69 12.61 32.70
CA GLY A 994 22.43 11.35 32.71
C GLY A 994 22.12 10.42 31.54
N PHE A 995 21.21 10.79 30.62
CA PHE A 995 21.03 10.04 29.36
C PHE A 995 22.25 10.24 28.45
N LEU A 996 22.66 9.19 27.72
CA LEU A 996 23.91 9.19 26.94
C LEU A 996 23.69 9.65 25.49
N PHE A 997 24.33 10.73 25.07
CA PHE A 997 24.37 11.12 23.66
C PHE A 997 25.59 10.50 22.94
N PRO A 998 25.47 10.00 21.70
CA PRO A 998 26.58 9.36 20.99
C PRO A 998 27.81 10.27 20.82
N ASN A 999 29.00 9.69 20.89
CA ASN A 999 30.22 10.27 20.35
C ASN A 999 30.21 10.20 18.80
N PRO A 1000 31.01 11.01 18.09
CA PRO A 1000 31.07 10.98 16.62
C PRO A 1000 31.48 9.63 16.00
N ASN A 1001 32.00 8.70 16.81
CA ASN A 1001 32.28 7.32 16.39
C ASN A 1001 31.04 6.39 16.44
N LEU A 1002 29.87 6.91 16.84
CA LEU A 1002 28.57 6.24 16.88
C LEU A 1002 28.51 4.95 17.74
N THR A 1003 29.51 4.72 18.60
CA THR A 1003 29.67 3.47 19.37
C THR A 1003 29.69 3.68 20.88
N THR A 1004 30.13 4.83 21.35
CA THR A 1004 30.12 5.20 22.78
C THR A 1004 29.33 6.48 23.00
N GLY A 1005 28.93 6.79 24.23
CA GLY A 1005 28.20 8.02 24.55
C GLY A 1005 28.77 8.82 25.72
N PHE A 1006 28.25 10.03 25.93
CA PHE A 1006 28.53 10.89 27.08
C PHE A 1006 27.23 11.44 27.66
N PRO A 1007 27.16 11.73 28.97
CA PRO A 1007 25.92 12.13 29.61
C PRO A 1007 25.49 13.54 29.20
N ALA A 1008 24.19 13.71 28.98
CA ALA A 1008 23.53 15.00 28.89
C ALA A 1008 23.15 15.52 30.28
N GLY A 1009 23.21 16.83 30.46
CA GLY A 1009 22.79 17.53 31.69
C GLY A 1009 21.29 17.76 31.76
N ALA A 1010 20.84 18.34 32.88
CA ALA A 1010 19.45 18.74 33.07
C ALA A 1010 18.93 19.67 31.95
N ASP A 1011 17.61 19.70 31.80
CA ASP A 1011 16.87 20.49 30.79
C ASP A 1011 17.21 20.16 29.32
N SER A 1012 17.94 19.05 29.08
CA SER A 1012 18.22 18.58 27.73
C SER A 1012 16.96 18.06 27.06
N ARG A 1013 16.86 18.23 25.74
CA ARG A 1013 15.75 17.74 24.91
C ARG A 1013 16.12 17.60 23.45
N LEU A 1014 15.32 16.81 22.76
CA LEU A 1014 15.29 16.68 21.31
C LEU A 1014 13.96 17.24 20.80
N ASP A 1015 14.01 17.94 19.67
CA ASP A 1015 12.86 18.54 19.03
C ASP A 1015 12.79 18.07 17.55
N PRO A 1016 12.51 16.77 17.27
CA PRO A 1016 12.39 16.26 15.90
C PRO A 1016 11.23 16.90 15.13
N PHE A 1017 11.43 17.11 13.83
CA PHE A 1017 10.41 17.64 12.93
C PHE A 1017 10.36 16.91 11.59
N LEU A 1018 9.15 16.84 11.02
CA LEU A 1018 8.88 16.35 9.67
C LEU A 1018 8.04 17.38 8.92
N TRP A 1019 8.61 17.88 7.84
CA TRP A 1019 8.01 18.87 6.96
C TRP A 1019 7.77 18.25 5.60
N LEU A 1020 6.53 18.32 5.12
CA LEU A 1020 6.16 17.87 3.79
C LEU A 1020 5.56 19.03 3.00
N HIS A 1021 6.07 19.24 1.79
CA HIS A 1021 5.48 20.12 0.80
C HIS A 1021 5.37 19.32 -0.50
N ALA A 1022 4.17 18.91 -0.87
CA ALA A 1022 3.92 18.12 -2.08
C ALA A 1022 3.10 18.91 -3.10
N ILE A 1023 3.50 18.87 -4.36
CA ILE A 1023 2.86 19.63 -5.46
C ILE A 1023 2.38 18.65 -6.52
N SER A 1024 1.16 18.86 -7.03
CA SER A 1024 0.65 18.08 -8.15
C SER A 1024 1.47 18.34 -9.41
N ASP A 1025 1.95 17.28 -10.07
CA ASP A 1025 2.59 17.44 -11.37
C ASP A 1025 1.57 17.81 -12.45
N ARG A 1026 2.02 18.52 -13.49
CA ARG A 1026 1.21 18.84 -14.66
C ARG A 1026 1.70 18.11 -15.90
N ARG A 1027 0.77 17.89 -16.83
CA ARG A 1027 1.10 17.49 -18.19
C ARG A 1027 1.77 18.67 -18.89
N ALA A 1028 3.07 18.54 -19.11
CA ALA A 1028 3.77 19.42 -20.01
C ALA A 1028 3.54 18.92 -21.45
N GLY A 1029 3.29 19.79 -22.42
CA GLY A 1029 3.15 19.37 -23.84
C GLY A 1029 4.50 18.89 -24.41
N GLU A 1030 4.96 19.47 -25.51
CA GLU A 1030 6.31 19.22 -26.04
C GLU A 1030 7.41 19.97 -25.26
N TYR A 1031 7.29 20.01 -23.94
CA TYR A 1031 8.22 20.71 -23.07
C TYR A 1031 9.49 19.88 -22.83
N VAL A 1032 10.62 20.58 -22.77
CA VAL A 1032 11.91 20.03 -22.35
C VAL A 1032 12.52 21.00 -21.36
N LYS A 1033 12.96 20.49 -20.19
CA LYS A 1033 13.76 21.27 -19.26
C LYS A 1033 15.23 20.90 -19.43
N THR A 1034 16.07 21.92 -19.56
CA THR A 1034 17.52 21.78 -19.66
C THR A 1034 18.18 22.54 -18.54
N GLY A 1035 19.32 22.05 -18.07
CA GLY A 1035 20.14 22.73 -17.08
C GLY A 1035 21.51 22.09 -16.95
N GLU A 1036 22.46 22.86 -16.43
CA GLU A 1036 23.82 22.39 -16.15
C GLU A 1036 24.39 23.09 -14.92
N GLY A 1037 25.35 22.42 -14.28
CA GLY A 1037 26.08 22.91 -13.13
C GLY A 1037 27.49 22.34 -13.14
N LYS A 1038 28.50 23.16 -12.82
CA LYS A 1038 29.91 22.75 -12.81
C LYS A 1038 30.55 23.06 -11.46
N ASN A 1039 31.27 22.09 -10.90
CA ASN A 1039 32.04 22.22 -9.66
C ASN A 1039 31.20 22.79 -8.51
N ILE A 1040 29.94 22.34 -8.42
CA ILE A 1040 29.03 22.69 -7.33
C ILE A 1040 29.52 21.97 -6.08
N VAL A 1041 29.44 22.65 -4.94
CA VAL A 1041 29.75 22.07 -3.63
C VAL A 1041 28.44 21.64 -2.98
N SER A 1042 28.35 20.38 -2.57
CA SER A 1042 27.20 19.84 -1.85
C SER A 1042 27.14 20.33 -0.40
N SER A 1043 26.02 20.07 0.27
CA SER A 1043 25.83 20.32 1.71
C SER A 1043 26.91 19.70 2.61
N VAL A 1044 27.44 18.54 2.20
CA VAL A 1044 28.50 17.78 2.90
C VAL A 1044 29.91 18.13 2.40
N GLY A 1045 30.04 19.04 1.44
CA GLY A 1045 31.33 19.51 0.93
C GLY A 1045 31.89 18.73 -0.26
N GLU A 1046 31.12 17.81 -0.83
CA GLU A 1046 31.51 17.10 -2.05
C GLU A 1046 31.40 18.00 -3.28
N GLN A 1047 32.35 17.89 -4.21
CA GLN A 1047 32.32 18.61 -5.47
C GLN A 1047 31.69 17.76 -6.57
N PHE A 1048 30.69 18.31 -7.26
CA PHE A 1048 30.01 17.60 -8.35
C PHE A 1048 29.64 18.51 -9.53
N SER A 1049 29.42 17.90 -10.68
CA SER A 1049 28.94 18.54 -11.90
C SER A 1049 27.77 17.75 -12.49
N TYR A 1050 26.87 18.41 -13.19
CA TYR A 1050 25.77 17.75 -13.90
C TYR A 1050 25.36 18.51 -15.15
N ARG A 1051 24.71 17.81 -16.07
CA ARG A 1051 23.93 18.40 -17.15
C ARG A 1051 22.73 17.53 -17.47
N TYR A 1052 21.62 18.15 -17.83
CA TYR A 1052 20.40 17.44 -18.19
C TYR A 1052 19.64 18.13 -19.31
N SER A 1053 18.89 17.30 -20.05
CA SER A 1053 17.87 17.70 -21.02
C SER A 1053 16.76 16.67 -20.94
N ILE A 1054 15.73 16.94 -20.14
CA ILE A 1054 14.65 16.00 -19.84
C ILE A 1054 13.36 16.48 -20.52
N PRO A 1055 12.84 15.71 -21.51
CA PRO A 1055 11.57 15.98 -22.15
C PRO A 1055 10.40 15.40 -21.35
N ASN A 1056 9.20 15.95 -21.56
CA ASN A 1056 7.98 15.31 -21.09
C ASN A 1056 7.60 14.08 -21.93
N ASP A 1057 7.90 14.12 -23.23
CA ASP A 1057 7.68 13.00 -24.15
C ASP A 1057 9.02 12.55 -24.76
N PRO A 1058 9.68 11.52 -24.18
CA PRO A 1058 10.95 11.01 -24.65
C PRO A 1058 10.89 10.37 -26.05
N ALA A 1059 9.69 10.06 -26.57
CA ALA A 1059 9.55 9.55 -27.92
C ALA A 1059 9.82 10.63 -28.98
N LYS A 1060 9.65 11.91 -28.64
CA LYS A 1060 9.86 13.04 -29.55
C LYS A 1060 11.25 13.65 -29.47
N ARG A 1061 11.89 13.59 -28.30
CA ARG A 1061 13.23 14.12 -28.06
C ARG A 1061 13.97 13.18 -27.11
N ALA A 1062 15.24 12.91 -27.39
CA ALA A 1062 16.04 12.07 -26.50
C ALA A 1062 16.27 12.77 -25.15
N ALA A 1063 16.05 12.02 -24.07
CA ALA A 1063 16.41 12.46 -22.74
C ALA A 1063 17.92 12.30 -22.52
N MET A 1064 18.54 13.24 -21.82
CA MET A 1064 19.95 13.17 -21.43
C MET A 1064 20.11 13.60 -19.98
N PHE A 1065 20.90 12.84 -19.22
CA PHE A 1065 21.38 13.22 -17.91
C PHE A 1065 22.78 12.64 -17.71
N GLU A 1066 23.71 13.51 -17.34
CA GLU A 1066 25.06 13.16 -16.98
C GLU A 1066 25.40 13.84 -15.65
N TYR A 1067 26.05 13.09 -14.77
CA TYR A 1067 26.44 13.53 -13.44
C TYR A 1067 27.84 13.00 -13.13
N GLU A 1068 28.66 13.83 -12.51
CA GLU A 1068 30.00 13.47 -12.04
C GLU A 1068 30.17 13.95 -10.61
N ASN A 1069 30.48 13.02 -9.71
CA ASN A 1069 30.94 13.33 -8.36
C ASN A 1069 32.47 13.32 -8.37
N HIS A 1070 33.09 14.51 -8.37
CA HIS A 1070 34.55 14.67 -8.42
C HIS A 1070 35.21 14.17 -7.14
N SER A 1071 34.56 14.37 -5.99
CA SER A 1071 35.04 13.90 -4.69
C SER A 1071 35.10 12.37 -4.61
N GLN A 1072 34.11 11.69 -5.18
CA GLN A 1072 34.03 10.22 -5.20
C GLN A 1072 34.64 9.59 -6.46
N GLN A 1073 35.10 10.40 -7.42
CA GLN A 1073 35.63 9.99 -8.73
C GLN A 1073 34.67 9.10 -9.54
N GLY A 1074 33.37 9.36 -9.42
CA GLY A 1074 32.31 8.56 -10.05
C GLY A 1074 31.51 9.34 -11.08
N LYS A 1075 31.08 8.67 -12.16
CA LYS A 1075 30.30 9.26 -13.26
C LYS A 1075 29.04 8.47 -13.52
N PHE A 1076 27.89 9.13 -13.55
CA PHE A 1076 26.63 8.56 -14.00
C PHE A 1076 26.26 9.07 -15.39
N ARG A 1077 25.88 8.17 -16.28
CA ARG A 1077 25.29 8.51 -17.59
C ARG A 1077 23.99 7.77 -17.79
N MET A 1078 22.91 8.53 -17.90
CA MET A 1078 21.58 7.99 -18.20
C MET A 1078 21.52 7.42 -19.61
N HIS A 1079 20.78 6.32 -19.77
CA HIS A 1079 20.37 5.80 -21.08
C HIS A 1079 18.84 5.76 -21.25
N SER A 1080 18.06 5.71 -20.16
CA SER A 1080 16.60 5.69 -20.25
C SER A 1080 15.89 6.29 -19.04
N LEU A 1081 14.68 6.82 -19.27
CA LEU A 1081 13.81 7.36 -18.23
C LEU A 1081 12.86 6.31 -17.66
N ALA A 1082 12.75 6.27 -16.33
CA ALA A 1082 11.79 5.45 -15.62
C ALA A 1082 10.50 6.24 -15.29
N TRP A 1083 10.65 7.48 -14.83
CA TRP A 1083 9.54 8.34 -14.40
C TRP A 1083 9.94 9.82 -14.52
N VAL A 1084 8.97 10.71 -14.73
CA VAL A 1084 9.19 12.16 -14.81
C VAL A 1084 7.98 12.94 -14.29
N GLY A 1085 8.26 14.04 -13.60
CA GLY A 1085 7.29 15.01 -13.08
C GLY A 1085 7.77 16.44 -13.30
N PHE A 1086 6.85 17.31 -13.71
CA PHE A 1086 7.07 18.75 -13.88
C PHE A 1086 6.09 19.52 -13.02
N SER A 1087 6.59 20.49 -12.27
CA SER A 1087 5.80 21.31 -11.36
C SER A 1087 6.33 22.75 -11.30
N ASN A 1088 5.57 23.63 -10.64
CA ASN A 1088 5.94 25.02 -10.43
C ASN A 1088 5.88 25.38 -8.95
N SER A 1089 6.90 26.09 -8.46
CA SER A 1089 6.87 26.70 -7.14
C SER A 1089 5.83 27.84 -7.09
N LYS A 1090 5.25 28.11 -5.91
CA LYS A 1090 4.12 29.06 -5.70
C LYS A 1090 4.35 30.48 -6.22
N ARG A 1091 5.60 30.90 -6.42
CA ARG A 1091 5.98 32.24 -6.91
C ARG A 1091 6.69 32.22 -8.27
N SER A 1092 6.50 31.16 -9.05
CA SER A 1092 7.00 31.10 -10.44
C SER A 1092 6.51 32.32 -11.23
N GLN A 1093 7.44 33.18 -11.66
CA GLN A 1093 7.13 34.39 -12.44
C GLN A 1093 6.73 34.09 -13.90
N ARG A 1094 6.71 32.82 -14.32
CA ARG A 1094 6.32 32.43 -15.68
C ARG A 1094 4.81 32.44 -15.80
N LYS A 1095 4.24 33.62 -16.09
CA LYS A 1095 2.86 33.74 -16.57
C LYS A 1095 2.68 32.83 -17.78
N SER A 1096 1.63 32.02 -17.73
CA SER A 1096 1.08 31.27 -18.86
C SER A 1096 0.57 32.27 -19.90
N ASP A 1097 1.47 32.82 -20.71
CA ASP A 1097 1.05 33.57 -21.90
C ASP A 1097 0.50 32.57 -22.91
N SER A 1098 -0.79 32.72 -23.18
CA SER A 1098 -1.55 31.91 -24.12
C SER A 1098 -0.80 31.80 -25.46
N ARG A 1099 -0.39 30.56 -25.79
CA ARG A 1099 0.08 30.03 -27.10
C ARG A 1099 1.58 29.64 -27.24
N LYS A 1100 2.47 29.81 -26.25
CA LYS A 1100 3.84 29.21 -26.31
C LYS A 1100 4.28 28.63 -24.97
N SER A 1101 4.39 27.29 -24.92
CA SER A 1101 4.94 26.41 -23.86
C SER A 1101 4.84 26.91 -22.39
N VAL A 1102 3.98 26.25 -21.60
CA VAL A 1102 4.01 26.33 -20.13
C VAL A 1102 5.43 25.99 -19.67
N GLY A 1103 6.13 26.96 -19.08
CA GLY A 1103 7.48 26.75 -18.54
C GLY A 1103 7.41 26.27 -17.10
N TYR A 1104 8.20 25.26 -16.77
CA TYR A 1104 8.28 24.69 -15.42
C TYR A 1104 9.58 25.11 -14.73
N ASP A 1105 9.49 25.52 -13.47
CA ASP A 1105 10.69 25.82 -12.67
C ASP A 1105 11.28 24.57 -12.00
N THR A 1106 10.47 23.53 -11.79
CA THR A 1106 10.87 22.32 -11.07
C THR A 1106 10.74 21.07 -11.96
N LEU A 1107 11.75 20.21 -11.91
CA LEU A 1107 11.79 18.91 -12.58
C LEU A 1107 12.19 17.85 -11.57
N SER A 1108 11.42 16.77 -11.51
CA SER A 1108 11.78 15.53 -10.82
C SER A 1108 11.78 14.37 -11.80
N PHE A 1109 12.75 13.47 -11.69
CA PHE A 1109 12.76 12.25 -12.50
C PHE A 1109 13.54 11.13 -11.83
N THR A 1110 13.25 9.91 -12.27
CA THR A 1110 14.05 8.71 -12.01
C THR A 1110 14.42 8.08 -13.34
N CYS A 1111 15.65 7.60 -13.45
CA CYS A 1111 16.23 7.10 -14.69
C CYS A 1111 17.15 5.91 -14.46
N PHE A 1112 17.37 5.11 -15.50
CA PHE A 1112 18.39 4.08 -15.54
C PHE A 1112 19.63 4.58 -16.28
N GLY A 1113 20.80 4.18 -15.79
CA GLY A 1113 22.06 4.58 -16.37
C GLY A 1113 23.22 3.72 -15.91
N VAL A 1114 24.40 4.07 -16.42
CA VAL A 1114 25.65 3.43 -16.06
C VAL A 1114 26.40 4.34 -15.09
N TRP A 1115 26.76 3.80 -13.93
CA TRP A 1115 27.73 4.37 -13.02
C TRP A 1115 29.12 3.81 -13.32
N SER A 1116 30.08 4.68 -13.57
CA SER A 1116 31.47 4.36 -13.86
C SER A 1116 32.37 4.89 -12.75
N LYS A 1117 33.10 4.00 -12.07
CA LYS A 1117 34.10 4.34 -11.05
C LYS A 1117 35.24 3.34 -11.09
N ASP A 1118 36.48 3.83 -11.05
CA ASP A 1118 37.70 3.00 -11.06
C ASP A 1118 37.76 1.94 -12.19
N GLY A 1119 37.18 2.27 -13.35
CA GLY A 1119 37.09 1.37 -14.50
C GLY A 1119 35.97 0.31 -14.43
N VAL A 1120 35.19 0.27 -13.35
CA VAL A 1120 34.04 -0.61 -13.18
C VAL A 1120 32.76 0.13 -13.57
N ASN A 1121 31.94 -0.52 -14.41
CA ASN A 1121 30.64 -0.02 -14.86
C ASN A 1121 29.51 -0.84 -14.23
N THR A 1122 28.58 -0.16 -13.56
CA THR A 1122 27.41 -0.78 -12.91
C THR A 1122 26.14 -0.14 -13.42
N LEU A 1123 25.12 -0.94 -13.71
CA LEU A 1123 23.80 -0.45 -14.10
C LEU A 1123 22.98 -0.13 -12.84
N LEU A 1124 22.60 1.13 -12.68
CA LEU A 1124 21.93 1.65 -11.47
C LEU A 1124 20.79 2.60 -11.86
N GLN A 1125 19.92 2.89 -10.88
CA GLN A 1125 19.00 4.02 -11.01
C GLN A 1125 19.58 5.30 -10.40
N ALA A 1126 19.17 6.44 -10.94
CA ALA A 1126 19.36 7.74 -10.32
C ALA A 1126 18.04 8.49 -10.24
N SER A 1127 17.79 9.12 -9.10
CA SER A 1127 16.66 9.99 -8.83
C SER A 1127 17.15 11.41 -8.57
N ALA A 1128 16.51 12.40 -9.17
CA ALA A 1128 16.96 13.79 -9.05
C ALA A 1128 15.80 14.78 -9.04
N GLN A 1129 16.00 15.91 -8.36
CA GLN A 1129 15.14 17.08 -8.46
C GLN A 1129 15.97 18.35 -8.70
N PHE A 1130 15.53 19.15 -9.68
CA PHE A 1130 16.12 20.43 -10.03
C PHE A 1130 15.06 21.52 -9.96
N SER A 1131 15.25 22.49 -9.07
CA SER A 1131 14.48 23.73 -9.01
C SER A 1131 15.32 24.89 -9.52
N THR A 1132 14.83 25.55 -10.56
CA THR A 1132 15.39 26.80 -11.09
C THR A 1132 14.60 28.02 -10.63
N SER A 1133 13.77 27.88 -9.59
CA SER A 1133 13.02 29.00 -9.01
C SER A 1133 14.02 30.02 -8.43
N PRO A 1134 13.93 31.31 -8.77
CA PRO A 1134 14.87 32.32 -8.24
C PRO A 1134 14.86 32.42 -6.71
N GLU A 1135 13.71 32.20 -6.07
CA GLU A 1135 13.57 32.27 -4.61
C GLU A 1135 13.94 30.94 -3.92
N ARG A 1136 13.89 29.82 -4.65
CA ARG A 1136 14.05 28.47 -4.11
C ARG A 1136 14.90 27.59 -5.04
N PRO A 1137 16.13 28.01 -5.40
CA PRO A 1137 17.00 27.22 -6.26
C PRO A 1137 17.44 25.97 -5.50
N TYR A 1138 17.39 24.82 -6.17
CA TYR A 1138 17.76 23.55 -5.55
C TYR A 1138 18.24 22.54 -6.57
N VAL A 1139 19.23 21.75 -6.16
CA VAL A 1139 19.71 20.56 -6.85
C VAL A 1139 19.79 19.44 -5.83
N GLY A 1140 19.18 18.30 -6.13
CA GLY A 1140 19.36 17.06 -5.40
C GLY A 1140 19.52 15.90 -6.37
N ILE A 1141 20.55 15.07 -6.18
CA ILE A 1141 20.86 13.90 -7.00
C ILE A 1141 21.20 12.73 -6.09
N GLN A 1142 20.50 11.62 -6.26
CA GLN A 1142 20.74 10.34 -5.58
C GLN A 1142 20.99 9.25 -6.63
N VAL A 1143 22.09 8.50 -6.47
CA VAL A 1143 22.40 7.30 -7.28
C VAL A 1143 22.25 6.07 -6.38
N ALA A 1144 21.52 5.06 -6.86
CA ALA A 1144 21.11 3.87 -6.08
C ALA A 1144 20.43 4.26 -4.76
N SER A 1145 19.39 5.08 -4.86
CA SER A 1145 18.65 5.61 -3.69
C SER A 1145 19.53 6.29 -2.62
N GLY A 1146 20.66 6.86 -3.02
CA GLY A 1146 21.61 7.56 -2.15
C GLY A 1146 22.81 6.72 -1.72
N VAL A 1147 22.75 5.40 -1.83
CA VAL A 1147 23.81 4.48 -1.35
C VAL A 1147 25.13 4.66 -2.10
N VAL A 1148 25.09 5.00 -3.39
CA VAL A 1148 26.30 5.17 -4.21
C VAL A 1148 26.77 6.61 -4.27
N SER A 1149 25.85 7.57 -4.33
CA SER A 1149 26.16 8.99 -4.34
C SER A 1149 24.92 9.79 -3.94
N ASN A 1150 25.07 10.73 -3.00
CA ASN A 1150 23.97 11.48 -2.43
C ASN A 1150 24.38 12.95 -2.24
N VAL A 1151 23.97 13.83 -3.16
CA VAL A 1151 24.38 15.24 -3.13
C VAL A 1151 23.20 16.18 -3.29
N ASN A 1152 23.21 17.24 -2.48
CA ASN A 1152 22.28 18.35 -2.61
C ASN A 1152 22.94 19.72 -2.39
N THR A 1153 22.29 20.76 -2.91
CA THR A 1153 22.56 22.15 -2.51
C THR A 1153 21.71 22.53 -1.31
N LYS A 1154 22.28 23.26 -0.34
CA LYS A 1154 21.56 23.74 0.83
C LYS A 1154 21.12 25.19 0.65
N PRO A 1155 19.87 25.57 0.99
CA PRO A 1155 19.48 26.97 0.99
C PRO A 1155 20.25 27.74 2.07
N PRO A 1156 20.64 29.00 1.81
CA PRO A 1156 21.45 29.80 2.73
C PRO A 1156 20.68 30.21 4.00
N ASN A 1157 19.36 30.41 3.92
CA ASN A 1157 18.48 30.63 5.07
C ASN A 1157 17.58 29.40 5.26
N ILE A 1158 17.57 28.87 6.48
CA ILE A 1158 16.77 27.71 6.89
C ILE A 1158 15.26 27.97 6.75
N GLU A 1159 14.81 29.20 7.03
CA GLU A 1159 13.41 29.63 6.98
C GLU A 1159 12.82 29.49 5.56
N ASN A 1160 13.65 29.66 4.53
CA ASN A 1160 13.22 29.53 3.13
C ASN A 1160 12.80 28.10 2.77
N ALA A 1161 13.23 27.11 3.56
CA ALA A 1161 12.96 25.69 3.39
C ALA A 1161 11.84 25.17 4.30
N MET A 1162 11.19 26.03 5.08
CA MET A 1162 9.95 25.66 5.78
C MET A 1162 8.82 25.36 4.77
N PRO A 1163 7.95 24.38 5.04
CA PRO A 1163 7.02 23.80 4.07
C PRO A 1163 6.18 24.82 3.33
#